data_AF-A0A139HNZ0-F1
#
_entry.id   AF-A0A139HNZ0-F1
#
_cell.length_a   1.000
_cell.length_b   1.000
_cell.length_c   1.000
_cell.angle_alpha   90.00
_cell.angle_beta   90.00
_cell.angle_gamma   90.00
#
_symmetry.space_group_name_H-M   'P 1'
#
loop_
_entity.id
_entity.type
_entity.pdbx_description
1 polymer ?
#
loop_
_entity_poly.entity_id
_entity_poly.type
_entity_poly.pdbx_seq_one_letter_code
_entity_poly.pdbx_strand_id
1 'polypeptide(L)'
;MRLPILGLLLGLLSVVSALSVAGSKLLVIIEDGADKSKYSQFWTGLENRGFQITYRAPKDSSLSLFEYGRPAYSHLLLLPVKAKALGPALTPNLLVEFVNGGSNILLALSAEQAIPSAISSLLLEMDINLPADRTSVVVDHFNHDTKSAAEKHDVLLLPAPTLKQNVKNFFSVGGLIAFPHAVGQVLGNASPLLSSVVKAPSTAYVYNPKDDGEAAPGDSFATGSQINIVSAFQARNSARFTVLGSAEALEDKWFDASVQLPGAGKKAEKSSNKAFAEKLSAWTFKELGVLKVGSIKHYLNEGSQKNIANTSAVASLDLNPTIYRIKNDVHYEIEVSEWEMDHWAPFNPPAGDKLQLEFSMLSPFHRLNLQPKSQTANSTIYTQEFRTPDQHGIFNFFVEYRRPFYTNVEEKVTVTVRHFAHDEWPRSYAISAAWPWISGIWVTVGGWIVFVAVWLYSAPKEAKAKTRLTIPSQQTIDMTGAFVRGALKRNHNYRRNGLKSYVHAIQKWNIGPTVDGPYCMVNQVQQQGSQAIMRNFGEKVGGRAHVKGHILAKKDASGQTGNVPAEDVENNAEYLATVGIGTPAQNLALDFDTGSADLWVWSTELPASTQNQTSGNEHAIFDSSKSSTFKKSSGSTWQIQYGDGSTASGDVGTDNVNAGGLVVENQAIELAKTLSTQFEQGPGDGLLGLAFGSINTVQPTPVNTLVENMTAQQDIGKNTELFTAYLGSTPPATSTSSGTSSSSSDDAESFYTFGYIDQDATNGQTPVYTAVDSSQGFWMFDSTSAKVGDKTVPRTGNTAIADTGTTLALVGDDLCEAVYGAITGAKQSSQQQGWVFPTSTDLSCLPKVQFAVGDTLFTVNPEELPFQDLGDGTYYGGIQSRGDQDFDIFGDVFLRSVYAIFDQGNKRFGCTQRASTLTSSNTTAGAKAE
;
A
#
# COMPACT_ATOMS: atom_id res chain seq x y z
N MET A 1 -19.18 58.71 5.68
CA MET A 1 -20.51 58.14 5.33
C MET A 1 -20.29 57.00 4.34
N ARG A 2 -21.13 55.94 4.34
CA ARG A 2 -20.86 54.61 3.74
C ARG A 2 -19.83 53.76 4.52
N LEU A 3 -20.29 53.13 5.59
CA LEU A 3 -19.70 51.92 6.17
C LEU A 3 -20.71 50.94 6.85
N PRO A 4 -21.94 51.33 7.29
CA PRO A 4 -22.83 50.41 8.02
C PRO A 4 -23.88 49.71 7.12
N ILE A 5 -23.52 49.29 5.91
CA ILE A 5 -24.45 48.61 4.98
C ILE A 5 -24.05 47.16 4.72
N LEU A 6 -22.76 46.86 4.62
CA LEU A 6 -22.28 45.50 4.31
C LEU A 6 -22.56 44.50 5.44
N GLY A 7 -22.50 44.96 6.70
CA GLY A 7 -22.80 44.11 7.87
C GLY A 7 -24.28 43.72 8.02
N LEU A 8 -25.22 44.47 7.42
CA LEU A 8 -26.65 44.16 7.52
C LEU A 8 -27.09 43.08 6.52
N LEU A 9 -26.38 42.95 5.39
CA LEU A 9 -26.69 42.02 4.30
C LEU A 9 -26.24 40.58 4.58
N LEU A 10 -25.21 40.39 5.42
CA LEU A 10 -24.79 39.07 5.90
C LEU A 10 -25.71 38.53 7.02
N GLY A 11 -26.46 39.39 7.70
CA GLY A 11 -27.44 38.99 8.73
C GLY A 11 -28.76 38.43 8.18
N LEU A 12 -28.92 38.36 6.86
CA LEU A 12 -30.12 37.86 6.17
C LEU A 12 -29.88 36.60 5.32
N LEU A 13 -28.73 35.96 5.47
CA LEU A 13 -28.62 34.53 5.15
C LEU A 13 -29.45 33.75 6.17
N SER A 14 -30.70 33.48 5.83
CA SER A 14 -31.59 32.64 6.64
C SER A 14 -30.90 31.31 6.93
N VAL A 15 -30.82 30.94 8.20
CA VAL A 15 -30.35 29.61 8.61
C VAL A 15 -31.39 28.59 8.16
N VAL A 16 -31.24 28.11 6.93
CA VAL A 16 -31.95 26.94 6.42
C VAL A 16 -31.27 25.73 7.06
N SER A 17 -31.62 25.46 8.32
CA SER A 17 -31.37 24.17 8.95
C SER A 17 -32.11 23.11 8.13
N ALA A 18 -31.41 22.45 7.22
CA ALA A 18 -31.94 21.25 6.60
C ALA A 18 -32.01 20.17 7.70
N LEU A 19 -33.23 19.69 8.00
CA LEU A 19 -33.43 18.69 9.07
C LEU A 19 -32.70 17.38 8.73
N SER A 20 -32.64 17.01 7.45
CA SER A 20 -31.63 16.08 6.96
C SER A 20 -30.29 16.78 6.75
N VAL A 21 -29.22 16.23 7.35
CA VAL A 21 -27.83 16.70 7.15
C VAL A 21 -27.38 16.58 5.68
N ALA A 22 -28.06 15.77 4.86
CA ALA A 22 -27.80 15.64 3.43
C ALA A 22 -28.67 16.54 2.52
N GLY A 23 -29.52 17.39 3.10
CA GLY A 23 -30.47 18.26 2.37
C GLY A 23 -31.86 17.65 2.21
N SER A 24 -32.83 18.48 1.82
CA SER A 24 -34.27 18.16 1.92
C SER A 24 -34.95 17.66 0.64
N LYS A 25 -34.26 17.66 -0.51
CA LYS A 25 -34.87 17.24 -1.79
C LYS A 25 -35.08 15.71 -1.82
N LEU A 26 -36.34 15.28 -1.87
CA LEU A 26 -36.74 13.87 -1.94
C LEU A 26 -37.49 13.59 -3.25
N LEU A 27 -36.96 12.68 -4.06
CA LEU A 27 -37.66 12.12 -5.21
C LEU A 27 -38.46 10.88 -4.77
N VAL A 28 -39.74 10.80 -5.13
CA VAL A 28 -40.61 9.63 -4.92
C VAL A 28 -41.00 9.07 -6.28
N ILE A 29 -40.63 7.82 -6.54
CA ILE A 29 -41.08 7.07 -7.70
C ILE A 29 -42.33 6.29 -7.31
N ILE A 30 -43.44 6.59 -8.00
CA ILE A 30 -44.74 5.95 -7.82
C ILE A 30 -45.43 5.85 -9.17
N GLU A 31 -46.02 4.69 -9.49
CA GLU A 31 -46.58 4.45 -10.83
C GLU A 31 -48.01 4.95 -10.99
N ASP A 32 -48.83 4.84 -9.94
CA ASP A 32 -50.24 5.24 -9.95
C ASP A 32 -50.48 6.44 -9.02
N GLY A 33 -51.19 7.45 -9.53
CA GLY A 33 -51.61 8.61 -8.73
C GLY A 33 -52.62 8.24 -7.64
N ALA A 34 -53.39 7.16 -7.83
CA ALA A 34 -54.31 6.64 -6.82
C ALA A 34 -53.55 6.04 -5.62
N ASP A 35 -52.46 5.30 -5.88
CA ASP A 35 -51.65 4.69 -4.83
C ASP A 35 -51.02 5.73 -3.89
N LYS A 36 -50.81 6.98 -4.34
CA LYS A 36 -50.32 8.09 -3.48
C LYS A 36 -51.20 8.29 -2.24
N SER A 37 -52.51 8.08 -2.36
CA SER A 37 -53.48 8.31 -1.27
C SER A 37 -53.39 7.30 -0.12
N LYS A 38 -52.78 6.12 -0.35
CA LYS A 38 -52.59 5.08 0.68
C LYS A 38 -51.55 5.44 1.75
N TYR A 39 -50.68 6.39 1.47
CA TYR A 39 -49.49 6.75 2.26
C TYR A 39 -49.58 8.20 2.78
N SER A 40 -50.79 8.77 2.91
CA SER A 40 -50.99 10.20 3.14
C SER A 40 -50.42 10.69 4.49
N GLN A 41 -50.47 9.85 5.54
CA GLN A 41 -49.83 10.14 6.82
C GLN A 41 -48.30 10.08 6.72
N PHE A 42 -47.75 9.20 5.88
CA PHE A 42 -46.30 9.08 5.67
C PHE A 42 -45.75 10.28 4.89
N TRP A 43 -46.44 10.75 3.84
CA TRP A 43 -46.11 12.00 3.15
C TRP A 43 -46.18 13.20 4.09
N THR A 44 -47.28 13.32 4.84
CA THR A 44 -47.45 14.39 5.85
C THR A 44 -46.33 14.34 6.89
N GLY A 45 -45.91 13.14 7.32
CA GLY A 45 -44.81 12.92 8.26
C GLY A 45 -43.42 13.29 7.72
N LEU A 46 -43.22 13.29 6.40
CA LEU A 46 -41.98 13.76 5.73
C LEU A 46 -42.04 15.26 5.42
N GLU A 47 -43.17 15.77 4.94
CA GLU A 47 -43.38 17.20 4.65
C GLU A 47 -43.29 18.03 5.96
N ASN A 48 -43.81 17.52 7.08
CA ASN A 48 -43.64 18.11 8.42
C ASN A 48 -42.18 18.10 8.92
N ARG A 49 -41.32 17.22 8.38
CA ARG A 49 -39.86 17.23 8.62
C ARG A 49 -39.09 17.98 7.52
N GLY A 50 -39.79 18.82 6.75
CA GLY A 50 -39.20 19.75 5.79
C GLY A 50 -38.71 19.13 4.48
N PHE A 51 -39.05 17.87 4.18
CA PHE A 51 -38.69 17.25 2.89
C PHE A 51 -39.50 17.86 1.73
N GLN A 52 -38.81 18.21 0.66
CA GLN A 52 -39.40 18.72 -0.57
C GLN A 52 -39.67 17.55 -1.51
N ILE A 53 -40.90 17.02 -1.45
CA ILE A 53 -41.27 15.78 -2.13
C ILE A 53 -41.64 16.03 -3.60
N THR A 54 -40.86 15.45 -4.52
CA THR A 54 -41.12 15.48 -5.96
C THR A 54 -41.57 14.09 -6.42
N TYR A 55 -42.79 13.99 -6.93
CA TYR A 55 -43.36 12.72 -7.42
C TYR A 55 -43.08 12.55 -8.92
N ARG A 56 -42.67 11.35 -9.35
CA ARG A 56 -42.46 10.99 -10.77
C ARG A 56 -42.90 9.55 -11.05
N ALA A 57 -43.37 9.31 -12.27
CA ALA A 57 -43.66 7.95 -12.74
C ALA A 57 -42.35 7.20 -13.08
N PRO A 58 -42.28 5.86 -12.92
CA PRO A 58 -41.05 5.11 -13.15
C PRO A 58 -40.54 5.11 -14.60
N LYS A 59 -41.34 5.61 -15.55
CA LYS A 59 -41.02 5.73 -16.99
C LYS A 59 -41.17 7.16 -17.52
N ASP A 60 -41.19 8.15 -16.63
CA ASP A 60 -41.27 9.57 -17.00
C ASP A 60 -40.01 9.98 -17.79
N SER A 61 -40.18 10.55 -18.98
CA SER A 61 -39.06 10.99 -19.83
C SER A 61 -38.44 12.32 -19.40
N SER A 62 -39.05 13.03 -18.45
CA SER A 62 -38.50 14.23 -17.80
C SER A 62 -37.69 13.91 -16.53
N LEU A 63 -37.64 12.64 -16.12
CA LEU A 63 -36.90 12.21 -14.94
C LEU A 63 -35.40 12.15 -15.25
N SER A 64 -34.60 12.81 -14.41
CA SER A 64 -33.16 12.57 -14.26
C SER A 64 -32.79 12.53 -12.78
N LEU A 65 -31.86 11.65 -12.42
CA LEU A 65 -31.23 11.64 -11.09
C LEU A 65 -30.10 12.67 -10.99
N PHE A 66 -29.56 13.14 -12.12
CA PHE A 66 -28.40 14.01 -12.20
C PHE A 66 -28.67 15.27 -13.03
N GLU A 67 -28.12 16.40 -12.59
CA GLU A 67 -28.13 17.68 -13.30
C GLU A 67 -26.69 18.23 -13.29
N TYR A 68 -26.12 18.56 -14.46
CA TYR A 68 -24.72 19.00 -14.63
C TYR A 68 -23.67 18.13 -13.90
N GLY A 69 -23.87 16.80 -13.88
CA GLY A 69 -22.95 15.86 -13.23
C GLY A 69 -23.03 15.82 -11.70
N ARG A 70 -24.11 16.32 -11.09
CA ARG A 70 -24.38 16.24 -9.64
C ARG A 70 -25.76 15.65 -9.37
N PRO A 71 -25.99 14.94 -8.24
CA PRO A 71 -27.31 14.48 -7.86
C PRO A 71 -28.31 15.64 -7.78
N ALA A 72 -29.42 15.53 -8.51
CA ALA A 72 -30.49 16.53 -8.53
C ALA A 72 -31.31 16.54 -7.22
N TYR A 73 -31.29 15.40 -6.51
CA TYR A 73 -32.00 15.13 -5.25
C TYR A 73 -31.04 14.55 -4.20
N SER A 74 -31.28 14.88 -2.93
CA SER A 74 -30.53 14.34 -1.77
C SER A 74 -30.96 12.92 -1.42
N HIS A 75 -32.22 12.59 -1.70
CA HIS A 75 -32.85 11.33 -1.32
C HIS A 75 -33.78 10.81 -2.41
N LEU A 76 -33.96 9.50 -2.43
CA LEU A 76 -34.86 8.78 -3.33
C LEU A 76 -35.69 7.77 -2.53
N LEU A 77 -36.99 7.72 -2.79
CA LEU A 77 -37.89 6.66 -2.37
C LEU A 77 -38.41 5.92 -3.61
N LEU A 78 -38.13 4.62 -3.67
CA LEU A 78 -38.67 3.71 -4.67
C LEU A 78 -39.79 2.89 -4.02
N LEU A 79 -41.05 3.17 -4.39
CA LEU A 79 -42.17 2.29 -4.07
C LEU A 79 -42.28 1.15 -5.10
N PRO A 80 -43.00 0.05 -4.78
CA PRO A 80 -43.23 -1.04 -5.72
C PRO A 80 -43.90 -0.56 -7.02
N VAL A 81 -43.39 -0.99 -8.17
CA VAL A 81 -43.94 -0.68 -9.50
C VAL A 81 -44.55 -1.93 -10.15
N LYS A 82 -45.68 -1.74 -10.83
CA LYS A 82 -46.42 -2.75 -11.62
C LYS A 82 -45.72 -2.99 -12.97
N ALA A 83 -44.97 -1.99 -13.46
CA ALA A 83 -44.14 -2.11 -14.66
C ALA A 83 -42.98 -3.11 -14.50
N LYS A 84 -42.95 -4.14 -15.36
CA LYS A 84 -41.89 -5.17 -15.45
C LYS A 84 -40.45 -4.62 -15.59
N ALA A 85 -40.28 -3.35 -15.97
CA ALA A 85 -39.01 -2.67 -16.13
C ALA A 85 -39.17 -1.17 -15.84
N LEU A 86 -38.13 -0.57 -15.25
CA LEU A 86 -38.02 0.88 -14.99
C LEU A 86 -37.59 1.64 -16.26
N GLY A 87 -37.72 2.97 -16.23
CA GLY A 87 -37.24 3.87 -17.27
C GLY A 87 -35.71 4.07 -17.26
N PRO A 88 -35.15 4.70 -18.31
CA PRO A 88 -33.71 4.80 -18.51
C PRO A 88 -32.97 5.61 -17.44
N ALA A 89 -33.66 6.49 -16.71
CA ALA A 89 -33.10 7.26 -15.59
C ALA A 89 -33.00 6.48 -14.26
N LEU A 90 -33.50 5.24 -14.22
CA LEU A 90 -33.56 4.39 -13.02
C LEU A 90 -32.92 3.01 -13.28
N THR A 91 -31.80 3.00 -14.01
CA THR A 91 -30.98 1.78 -14.19
C THR A 91 -30.18 1.48 -12.91
N PRO A 92 -29.75 0.21 -12.68
CA PRO A 92 -28.95 -0.15 -11.51
C PRO A 92 -27.70 0.72 -11.38
N ASN A 93 -26.96 0.91 -12.47
CA ASN A 93 -25.71 1.69 -12.49
C ASN A 93 -25.93 3.16 -12.05
N LEU A 94 -26.98 3.82 -12.54
CA LEU A 94 -27.30 5.20 -12.14
C LEU A 94 -27.74 5.30 -10.67
N LEU A 95 -28.36 4.25 -10.13
CA LEU A 95 -28.77 4.19 -8.72
C LEU A 95 -27.56 3.92 -7.80
N VAL A 96 -26.60 3.11 -8.24
CA VAL A 96 -25.28 2.94 -7.57
C VAL A 96 -24.48 4.24 -7.63
N GLU A 97 -24.44 4.91 -8.78
CA GLU A 97 -23.78 6.22 -8.95
C GLU A 97 -24.41 7.29 -8.04
N PHE A 98 -25.74 7.27 -7.86
CA PHE A 98 -26.47 8.19 -6.97
C PHE A 98 -26.08 7.98 -5.50
N VAL A 99 -25.90 6.72 -5.06
CA VAL A 99 -25.37 6.39 -3.72
C VAL A 99 -23.90 6.80 -3.58
N ASN A 100 -23.07 6.57 -4.60
CA ASN A 100 -21.67 7.02 -4.62
C ASN A 100 -21.54 8.55 -4.57
N GLY A 101 -22.49 9.27 -5.18
CA GLY A 101 -22.65 10.73 -5.08
C GLY A 101 -23.08 11.25 -3.69
N GLY A 102 -23.33 10.36 -2.72
CA GLY A 102 -23.63 10.71 -1.33
C GLY A 102 -25.13 10.74 -0.96
N SER A 103 -26.00 10.62 -1.96
CA SER A 103 -27.46 10.61 -1.81
C SER A 103 -27.97 9.26 -1.27
N ASN A 104 -29.14 9.27 -0.63
CA ASN A 104 -29.66 8.11 0.10
C ASN A 104 -30.90 7.52 -0.58
N ILE A 105 -31.11 6.20 -0.47
CA ILE A 105 -32.24 5.51 -1.10
C ILE A 105 -33.01 4.69 -0.05
N LEU A 106 -34.33 4.87 -0.02
CA LEU A 106 -35.26 3.95 0.61
C LEU A 106 -35.98 3.17 -0.50
N LEU A 107 -35.79 1.86 -0.54
CA LEU A 107 -36.46 0.94 -1.47
C LEU A 107 -37.49 0.12 -0.70
N ALA A 108 -38.75 0.20 -1.11
CA ALA A 108 -39.83 -0.60 -0.59
C ALA A 108 -40.25 -1.68 -1.62
N LEU A 109 -40.38 -2.91 -1.15
CA LEU A 109 -40.79 -4.09 -1.91
C LEU A 109 -42.18 -4.55 -1.45
N SER A 110 -42.87 -5.36 -2.25
CA SER A 110 -44.13 -6.03 -1.90
C SER A 110 -44.24 -7.30 -2.72
N ALA A 111 -44.81 -8.36 -2.14
CA ALA A 111 -45.09 -9.61 -2.85
C ALA A 111 -46.42 -9.61 -3.64
N GLU A 112 -47.24 -8.54 -3.55
CA GLU A 112 -48.49 -8.43 -4.35
C GLU A 112 -48.23 -8.41 -5.87
N GLN A 113 -47.01 -8.04 -6.29
CA GLN A 113 -46.64 -7.88 -7.69
C GLN A 113 -45.18 -8.28 -7.97
N ALA A 114 -44.92 -8.75 -9.19
CA ALA A 114 -43.61 -9.29 -9.55
C ALA A 114 -42.51 -8.21 -9.56
N ILE A 115 -41.45 -8.44 -8.78
CA ILE A 115 -40.35 -7.48 -8.62
C ILE A 115 -39.63 -7.26 -9.98
N PRO A 116 -39.39 -6.01 -10.43
CA PRO A 116 -38.69 -5.75 -11.68
C PRO A 116 -37.25 -6.27 -11.67
N SER A 117 -36.78 -6.79 -12.80
CA SER A 117 -35.41 -7.32 -12.92
C SER A 117 -34.33 -6.30 -12.55
N ALA A 118 -34.53 -5.01 -12.88
CA ALA A 118 -33.62 -3.93 -12.51
C ALA A 118 -33.48 -3.76 -10.98
N ILE A 119 -34.54 -4.00 -10.21
CA ILE A 119 -34.48 -3.96 -8.74
C ILE A 119 -33.72 -5.18 -8.20
N SER A 120 -33.96 -6.38 -8.76
CA SER A 120 -33.17 -7.57 -8.41
C SER A 120 -31.67 -7.39 -8.72
N SER A 121 -31.33 -6.84 -9.89
CA SER A 121 -29.94 -6.54 -10.24
C SER A 121 -29.29 -5.50 -9.31
N LEU A 122 -29.97 -4.38 -9.03
CA LEU A 122 -29.49 -3.36 -8.09
C LEU A 122 -29.21 -3.94 -6.69
N LEU A 123 -30.03 -4.89 -6.23
CA LEU A 123 -29.84 -5.53 -4.94
C LEU A 123 -28.65 -6.49 -4.94
N LEU A 124 -28.39 -7.19 -6.05
CA LEU A 124 -27.18 -8.02 -6.20
C LEU A 124 -25.89 -7.19 -6.20
N GLU A 125 -25.88 -5.99 -6.78
CA GLU A 125 -24.74 -5.05 -6.66
C GLU A 125 -24.44 -4.64 -5.19
N MET A 126 -25.45 -4.74 -4.31
CA MET A 126 -25.34 -4.45 -2.87
C MET A 126 -25.14 -5.71 -2.00
N ASP A 127 -24.95 -6.89 -2.60
CA ASP A 127 -24.88 -8.20 -1.93
C ASP A 127 -26.18 -8.58 -1.14
N ILE A 128 -27.33 -8.16 -1.68
CA ILE A 128 -28.68 -8.46 -1.18
C ILE A 128 -29.40 -9.37 -2.17
N ASN A 129 -29.65 -10.61 -1.76
CA ASN A 129 -30.25 -11.65 -2.59
C ASN A 129 -31.78 -11.73 -2.36
N LEU A 130 -32.52 -11.93 -3.45
CA LEU A 130 -33.98 -12.09 -3.48
C LEU A 130 -34.39 -13.43 -4.12
N PRO A 131 -35.62 -13.93 -3.85
CA PRO A 131 -36.18 -15.11 -4.49
C PRO A 131 -36.21 -15.00 -6.02
N ALA A 132 -35.83 -16.09 -6.71
CA ALA A 132 -35.69 -16.11 -8.17
C ALA A 132 -37.02 -15.96 -8.93
N ASP A 133 -38.15 -16.37 -8.33
CA ASP A 133 -39.50 -16.27 -8.89
C ASP A 133 -40.04 -14.83 -8.85
N ARG A 134 -39.49 -13.99 -7.95
CA ARG A 134 -39.82 -12.57 -7.73
C ARG A 134 -41.27 -12.27 -7.29
N THR A 135 -41.98 -13.27 -6.77
CA THR A 135 -43.33 -13.16 -6.17
C THR A 135 -43.49 -13.90 -4.84
N SER A 136 -42.44 -14.58 -4.35
CA SER A 136 -42.47 -15.22 -3.05
C SER A 136 -42.71 -14.23 -1.90
N VAL A 137 -43.51 -14.67 -0.94
CA VAL A 137 -43.85 -13.98 0.31
C VAL A 137 -43.26 -14.73 1.51
N VAL A 138 -42.96 -14.03 2.59
CA VAL A 138 -42.56 -14.65 3.87
C VAL A 138 -43.81 -14.98 4.69
N VAL A 139 -43.95 -16.24 5.07
CA VAL A 139 -45.08 -16.78 5.84
C VAL A 139 -44.60 -17.22 7.23
N ASP A 140 -45.38 -16.97 8.28
CA ASP A 140 -45.12 -17.52 9.62
C ASP A 140 -46.42 -17.90 10.36
N HIS A 141 -46.63 -19.21 10.51
CA HIS A 141 -47.80 -19.79 11.20
C HIS A 141 -47.90 -19.45 12.70
N PHE A 142 -46.84 -18.90 13.31
CA PHE A 142 -46.78 -18.57 14.74
C PHE A 142 -46.74 -17.06 15.01
N ASN A 143 -46.29 -16.24 14.05
CA ASN A 143 -46.07 -14.80 14.22
C ASN A 143 -46.81 -13.96 13.16
N HIS A 144 -48.09 -14.27 12.90
CA HIS A 144 -48.94 -13.53 11.96
C HIS A 144 -50.07 -12.75 12.64
N ASP A 145 -50.77 -11.89 11.89
CA ASP A 145 -51.98 -11.21 12.38
C ASP A 145 -53.25 -12.05 12.21
N THR A 146 -53.82 -12.48 13.33
CA THR A 146 -55.05 -13.30 13.38
C THR A 146 -56.33 -12.55 12.96
N LYS A 147 -56.26 -11.24 12.69
CA LYS A 147 -57.42 -10.44 12.26
C LYS A 147 -57.50 -10.22 10.76
N SER A 148 -56.35 -10.08 10.09
CA SER A 148 -56.27 -9.80 8.66
C SER A 148 -55.75 -10.96 7.81
N ALA A 149 -54.97 -11.89 8.41
CA ALA A 149 -54.29 -12.99 7.72
C ALA A 149 -54.55 -14.36 8.36
N ALA A 150 -55.75 -14.57 8.93
CA ALA A 150 -56.11 -15.74 9.75
C ALA A 150 -56.05 -17.11 9.05
N GLU A 151 -55.93 -17.15 7.72
CA GLU A 151 -55.86 -18.38 6.92
C GLU A 151 -54.53 -18.50 6.13
N LYS A 152 -53.94 -17.37 5.72
CA LYS A 152 -52.74 -17.32 4.86
C LYS A 152 -51.43 -17.08 5.61
N HIS A 153 -51.50 -16.45 6.78
CA HIS A 153 -50.35 -16.11 7.62
C HIS A 153 -49.26 -15.26 6.91
N ASP A 154 -49.69 -14.45 5.93
CA ASP A 154 -48.89 -13.58 5.04
C ASP A 154 -48.75 -12.13 5.53
N VAL A 155 -49.30 -11.81 6.71
CA VAL A 155 -49.07 -10.57 7.46
C VAL A 155 -48.28 -10.90 8.72
N LEU A 156 -46.96 -10.68 8.70
CA LEU A 156 -46.10 -10.94 9.85
C LEU A 156 -46.29 -9.87 10.94
N LEU A 157 -46.38 -10.28 12.19
CA LEU A 157 -46.36 -9.41 13.38
C LEU A 157 -45.05 -9.62 14.15
N LEU A 158 -44.11 -8.69 13.97
CA LEU A 158 -42.78 -8.77 14.55
C LEU A 158 -42.62 -7.73 15.67
N PRO A 159 -41.95 -8.06 16.79
CA PRO A 159 -41.59 -7.05 17.78
C PRO A 159 -40.58 -6.05 17.21
N ALA A 160 -40.40 -4.92 17.91
CA ALA A 160 -39.32 -3.98 17.61
C ALA A 160 -37.95 -4.70 17.52
N PRO A 161 -37.07 -4.28 16.60
CA PRO A 161 -35.86 -5.03 16.26
C PRO A 161 -34.85 -5.10 17.42
N THR A 162 -34.51 -6.32 17.84
CA THR A 162 -33.44 -6.57 18.83
C THR A 162 -32.08 -6.61 18.13
N LEU A 163 -31.31 -5.54 18.24
CA LEU A 163 -29.95 -5.46 17.71
C LEU A 163 -28.92 -6.16 18.62
N LYS A 164 -27.70 -6.39 18.09
CA LYS A 164 -26.56 -6.89 18.87
C LYS A 164 -26.23 -5.96 20.04
N GLN A 165 -25.70 -6.54 21.12
CA GLN A 165 -25.15 -5.80 22.26
C GLN A 165 -24.15 -4.72 21.78
N ASN A 166 -24.16 -3.56 22.44
CA ASN A 166 -23.32 -2.38 22.15
C ASN A 166 -23.65 -1.61 20.84
N VAL A 167 -24.79 -1.85 20.18
CA VAL A 167 -25.29 -1.02 19.06
C VAL A 167 -26.46 -0.11 19.51
N LYS A 168 -26.46 1.18 19.17
CA LYS A 168 -27.60 2.10 19.45
C LYS A 168 -28.77 1.74 18.53
N ASN A 169 -29.94 1.44 19.11
CA ASN A 169 -31.11 1.02 18.35
C ASN A 169 -31.99 2.21 17.95
N PHE A 170 -31.71 2.79 16.78
CA PHE A 170 -32.51 3.87 16.19
C PHE A 170 -33.94 3.46 15.81
N PHE A 171 -34.19 2.16 15.62
CA PHE A 171 -35.45 1.60 15.14
C PHE A 171 -36.34 1.03 16.27
N SER A 172 -35.96 1.27 17.53
CA SER A 172 -36.73 0.84 18.69
C SER A 172 -38.09 1.53 18.76
N VAL A 173 -39.15 0.73 18.90
CA VAL A 173 -40.55 1.18 19.02
C VAL A 173 -41.28 0.36 20.09
N GLY A 174 -42.40 0.86 20.62
CA GLY A 174 -43.24 0.14 21.57
C GLY A 174 -44.39 -0.59 20.87
N GLY A 175 -44.40 -1.93 20.94
CA GLY A 175 -45.43 -2.80 20.37
C GLY A 175 -44.96 -3.64 19.17
N LEU A 176 -45.93 -4.26 18.49
CA LEU A 176 -45.75 -5.06 17.27
C LEU A 176 -45.81 -4.21 16.00
N ILE A 177 -44.92 -4.51 15.05
CA ILE A 177 -44.89 -3.97 13.70
C ILE A 177 -45.49 -5.02 12.75
N ALA A 178 -46.45 -4.61 11.92
CA ALA A 178 -47.00 -5.43 10.85
C ALA A 178 -46.17 -5.31 9.57
N PHE A 179 -45.82 -6.43 8.95
CA PHE A 179 -45.22 -6.50 7.62
C PHE A 179 -46.09 -7.37 6.70
N PRO A 180 -47.13 -6.78 6.06
CA PRO A 180 -47.97 -7.47 5.06
C PRO A 180 -47.18 -7.83 3.80
N HIS A 181 -47.45 -9.02 3.23
CA HIS A 181 -46.92 -9.45 1.94
C HIS A 181 -45.39 -9.29 1.80
N ALA A 182 -44.68 -9.55 2.90
CA ALA A 182 -43.27 -9.22 3.02
C ALA A 182 -42.38 -10.06 2.09
N VAL A 183 -41.52 -9.39 1.32
CA VAL A 183 -40.46 -10.00 0.52
C VAL A 183 -39.24 -10.30 1.40
N GLY A 184 -38.85 -11.56 1.46
CA GLY A 184 -37.70 -12.03 2.24
C GLY A 184 -36.37 -11.79 1.53
N GLN A 185 -35.39 -11.25 2.27
CA GLN A 185 -34.06 -10.89 1.76
C GLN A 185 -32.98 -11.76 2.42
N VAL A 186 -32.00 -12.24 1.66
CA VAL A 186 -30.79 -12.90 2.20
C VAL A 186 -29.59 -12.00 1.94
N LEU A 187 -28.89 -11.63 3.02
CA LEU A 187 -27.70 -10.79 2.96
C LEU A 187 -26.46 -11.67 2.80
N GLY A 188 -25.53 -11.30 1.91
CA GLY A 188 -24.28 -12.03 1.78
C GLY A 188 -23.38 -11.88 3.00
N ASN A 189 -22.71 -12.97 3.37
CA ASN A 189 -21.97 -13.08 4.63
C ASN A 189 -20.61 -12.34 4.63
N ALA A 190 -20.16 -11.83 3.48
CA ALA A 190 -18.84 -11.24 3.31
C ALA A 190 -18.82 -9.70 3.43
N SER A 191 -19.96 -9.03 3.25
CA SER A 191 -20.02 -7.55 3.19
C SER A 191 -20.07 -6.91 4.59
N PRO A 192 -19.04 -6.15 5.03
CA PRO A 192 -19.07 -5.42 6.30
C PRO A 192 -19.94 -4.16 6.24
N LEU A 193 -20.49 -3.82 5.07
CA LEU A 193 -21.33 -2.63 4.84
C LEU A 193 -22.83 -2.93 5.03
N LEU A 194 -23.21 -4.21 5.07
CA LEU A 194 -24.58 -4.66 5.29
C LEU A 194 -24.90 -4.79 6.80
N SER A 195 -26.14 -4.51 7.16
CA SER A 195 -26.68 -4.69 8.50
C SER A 195 -28.18 -4.97 8.45
N SER A 196 -28.58 -6.11 9.01
CA SER A 196 -29.99 -6.44 9.23
C SER A 196 -30.60 -5.48 10.27
N VAL A 197 -31.74 -4.86 9.93
CA VAL A 197 -32.58 -4.13 10.88
C VAL A 197 -33.60 -5.07 11.51
N VAL A 198 -34.45 -5.71 10.69
CA VAL A 198 -35.50 -6.65 11.14
C VAL A 198 -35.27 -8.02 10.50
N LYS A 199 -35.15 -9.07 11.32
CA LYS A 199 -35.11 -10.48 10.89
C LYS A 199 -36.47 -11.14 11.01
N ALA A 200 -36.72 -12.14 10.18
CA ALA A 200 -37.85 -13.03 10.40
C ALA A 200 -37.58 -13.96 11.61
N PRO A 201 -38.61 -14.48 12.29
CA PRO A 201 -38.49 -15.49 13.34
C PRO A 201 -37.94 -16.81 12.79
N SER A 202 -37.47 -17.70 13.67
CA SER A 202 -36.99 -19.04 13.30
C SER A 202 -38.06 -19.96 12.70
N THR A 203 -39.34 -19.58 12.82
CA THR A 203 -40.52 -20.30 12.31
C THR A 203 -40.99 -19.83 10.93
N ALA A 204 -40.46 -18.71 10.43
CA ALA A 204 -40.84 -18.16 9.14
C ALA A 204 -40.16 -18.88 7.97
N TYR A 205 -40.75 -18.86 6.77
CA TYR A 205 -40.12 -19.33 5.54
C TYR A 205 -40.57 -18.51 4.33
N VAL A 206 -39.75 -18.53 3.29
CA VAL A 206 -40.09 -17.95 1.98
C VAL A 206 -40.92 -18.96 1.18
N TYR A 207 -42.05 -18.51 0.66
CA TYR A 207 -43.08 -19.32 0.01
C TYR A 207 -43.59 -18.65 -1.27
N ASN A 208 -43.78 -19.42 -2.35
CA ASN A 208 -44.38 -18.95 -3.61
C ASN A 208 -45.85 -19.41 -3.70
N PRO A 209 -46.85 -18.50 -3.60
CA PRO A 209 -48.28 -18.85 -3.66
C PRO A 209 -48.79 -19.42 -5.00
N LYS A 210 -47.91 -19.66 -5.98
CA LYS A 210 -48.25 -20.28 -7.27
C LYS A 210 -47.93 -21.78 -7.32
N ASP A 211 -47.09 -22.26 -6.41
CA ASP A 211 -46.58 -23.64 -6.42
C ASP A 211 -47.38 -24.56 -5.47
N ASP A 212 -48.57 -24.10 -5.09
CA ASP A 212 -49.47 -24.66 -4.07
C ASP A 212 -50.15 -25.95 -4.56
N GLY A 213 -49.36 -27.02 -4.68
CA GLY A 213 -49.83 -28.35 -5.08
C GLY A 213 -48.75 -29.41 -5.36
N GLU A 214 -47.53 -29.03 -5.77
CA GLU A 214 -46.53 -30.01 -6.26
C GLU A 214 -45.13 -29.93 -5.60
N ALA A 215 -44.81 -28.89 -4.83
CA ALA A 215 -43.45 -28.70 -4.28
C ALA A 215 -43.11 -29.65 -3.11
N ALA A 216 -41.99 -30.35 -3.21
CA ALA A 216 -41.41 -31.14 -2.11
C ALA A 216 -40.65 -30.25 -1.10
N PRO A 217 -40.34 -30.72 0.14
CA PRO A 217 -39.76 -29.89 1.21
C PRO A 217 -38.30 -29.41 1.03
N GLY A 218 -37.80 -29.29 -0.21
CA GLY A 218 -36.38 -29.02 -0.51
C GLY A 218 -36.06 -27.61 -1.04
N ASP A 219 -36.93 -26.99 -1.84
CA ASP A 219 -36.58 -25.83 -2.68
C ASP A 219 -36.94 -24.45 -2.09
N SER A 220 -37.07 -24.33 -0.76
CA SER A 220 -37.33 -23.04 -0.11
C SER A 220 -36.10 -22.12 -0.15
N PHE A 221 -36.18 -20.99 -0.86
CA PHE A 221 -35.08 -20.01 -1.00
C PHE A 221 -34.41 -19.60 0.32
N ALA A 222 -35.20 -19.43 1.39
CA ALA A 222 -34.68 -19.17 2.73
C ALA A 222 -35.71 -19.56 3.81
N THR A 223 -35.20 -19.95 4.99
CA THR A 223 -35.99 -20.37 6.16
C THR A 223 -35.43 -19.80 7.47
N GLY A 224 -36.30 -19.42 8.39
CA GLY A 224 -35.92 -18.91 9.71
C GLY A 224 -35.14 -17.60 9.70
N SER A 225 -34.28 -17.42 10.70
CA SER A 225 -33.62 -16.14 11.01
C SER A 225 -32.50 -15.71 10.05
N GLN A 226 -32.23 -16.46 8.98
CA GLN A 226 -31.42 -15.98 7.86
C GLN A 226 -32.20 -15.03 6.94
N ILE A 227 -33.54 -15.09 6.95
CA ILE A 227 -34.42 -14.13 6.27
C ILE A 227 -34.39 -12.77 6.98
N ASN A 228 -34.24 -11.71 6.20
CA ASN A 228 -34.26 -10.32 6.66
C ASN A 228 -35.47 -9.63 5.99
N ILE A 229 -36.28 -8.94 6.79
CA ILE A 229 -37.48 -8.20 6.35
C ILE A 229 -37.15 -6.72 6.12
N VAL A 230 -36.21 -6.18 6.91
CA VAL A 230 -35.68 -4.83 6.72
C VAL A 230 -34.16 -4.88 6.83
N SER A 231 -33.48 -4.40 5.80
CA SER A 231 -32.01 -4.40 5.70
C SER A 231 -31.49 -3.00 5.41
N ALA A 232 -30.27 -2.73 5.87
CA ALA A 232 -29.57 -1.48 5.63
C ALA A 232 -28.18 -1.77 5.06
N PHE A 233 -27.77 -0.96 4.09
CA PHE A 233 -26.43 -0.87 3.56
C PHE A 233 -25.91 0.55 3.83
N GLN A 234 -24.69 0.67 4.36
CA GLN A 234 -24.03 1.96 4.54
C GLN A 234 -22.71 1.97 3.76
N ALA A 235 -22.65 2.76 2.69
CA ALA A 235 -21.50 2.90 1.82
C ALA A 235 -20.30 3.56 2.55
N ARG A 236 -19.10 3.47 1.95
CA ARG A 236 -17.87 4.05 2.54
C ARG A 236 -17.95 5.58 2.73
N ASN A 237 -18.61 6.30 1.80
CA ASN A 237 -18.98 7.71 1.92
C ASN A 237 -20.12 7.99 2.93
N SER A 238 -20.52 6.98 3.73
CA SER A 238 -21.67 6.97 4.63
C SER A 238 -23.02 7.32 3.98
N ALA A 239 -23.19 7.17 2.66
CA ALA A 239 -24.51 7.13 2.02
C ALA A 239 -25.29 5.89 2.47
N ARG A 240 -26.62 6.01 2.57
CA ARG A 240 -27.50 4.98 3.14
C ARG A 240 -28.47 4.44 2.09
N PHE A 241 -28.54 3.12 2.02
CA PHE A 241 -29.46 2.40 1.15
C PHE A 241 -30.23 1.39 2.01
N THR A 242 -31.55 1.55 2.08
CA THR A 242 -32.44 0.77 2.97
C THR A 242 -33.43 -0.03 2.15
N VAL A 243 -33.59 -1.31 2.45
CA VAL A 243 -34.51 -2.23 1.78
C VAL A 243 -35.58 -2.69 2.76
N LEU A 244 -36.79 -2.16 2.59
CA LEU A 244 -37.99 -2.54 3.32
C LEU A 244 -38.75 -3.59 2.51
N GLY A 245 -38.90 -4.80 3.05
CA GLY A 245 -39.56 -5.92 2.38
C GLY A 245 -41.08 -5.79 2.19
N SER A 246 -41.73 -4.81 2.83
CA SER A 246 -43.17 -4.56 2.77
C SER A 246 -43.45 -3.07 2.66
N ALA A 247 -43.93 -2.61 1.51
CA ALA A 247 -44.35 -1.24 1.29
C ALA A 247 -45.65 -0.93 2.03
N GLU A 248 -46.52 -1.93 2.13
CA GLU A 248 -47.77 -1.92 2.88
C GLU A 248 -47.55 -1.49 4.35
N ALA A 249 -46.39 -1.82 4.93
CA ALA A 249 -46.02 -1.38 6.27
C ALA A 249 -45.92 0.15 6.44
N LEU A 250 -45.87 0.92 5.34
CA LEU A 250 -45.91 2.40 5.28
C LEU A 250 -47.31 2.98 5.03
N GLU A 251 -48.33 2.16 4.74
CA GLU A 251 -49.68 2.65 4.45
C GLU A 251 -50.43 3.11 5.70
N ASP A 252 -51.30 4.11 5.52
CA ASP A 252 -52.19 4.67 6.55
C ASP A 252 -53.08 3.58 7.19
N LYS A 253 -53.48 2.57 6.40
CA LYS A 253 -54.19 1.37 6.83
C LYS A 253 -53.48 0.66 7.99
N TRP A 254 -52.15 0.58 7.93
CA TRP A 254 -51.32 -0.16 8.88
C TRP A 254 -50.74 0.73 9.98
N PHE A 255 -50.79 2.05 9.84
CA PHE A 255 -50.46 3.01 10.91
C PHE A 255 -51.49 3.08 12.03
N ASP A 256 -52.76 2.79 11.72
CA ASP A 256 -53.87 2.80 12.68
C ASP A 256 -54.53 1.42 12.89
N ALA A 257 -53.93 0.36 12.34
CA ALA A 257 -54.39 -1.02 12.50
C ALA A 257 -54.38 -1.48 13.97
N SER A 258 -55.37 -2.29 14.34
CA SER A 258 -55.31 -3.08 15.57
C SER A 258 -55.01 -4.53 15.26
N VAL A 259 -53.82 -4.98 15.67
CA VAL A 259 -53.22 -6.28 15.33
C VAL A 259 -53.24 -7.25 16.51
N GLN A 260 -53.20 -8.56 16.26
CA GLN A 260 -53.24 -9.59 17.29
C GLN A 260 -52.50 -10.89 16.90
N LEU A 261 -51.46 -11.22 17.67
CA LEU A 261 -50.72 -12.49 17.57
C LEU A 261 -51.59 -13.71 17.95
N PRO A 262 -51.26 -14.92 17.44
CA PRO A 262 -51.94 -16.15 17.83
C PRO A 262 -51.64 -16.56 19.28
N GLY A 263 -52.59 -17.29 19.89
CA GLY A 263 -52.41 -17.96 21.18
C GLY A 263 -53.27 -17.41 22.33
N ALA A 264 -53.62 -18.30 23.25
CA ALA A 264 -54.49 -17.98 24.38
C ALA A 264 -53.90 -16.86 25.27
N GLY A 265 -54.70 -15.83 25.55
CA GLY A 265 -54.30 -14.69 26.38
C GLY A 265 -53.57 -13.55 25.65
N LYS A 266 -53.20 -13.72 24.36
CA LYS A 266 -52.72 -12.60 23.54
C LYS A 266 -53.89 -11.67 23.24
N LYS A 267 -53.78 -10.42 23.70
CA LYS A 267 -54.75 -9.35 23.40
C LYS A 267 -54.38 -8.68 22.08
N ALA A 268 -55.38 -8.06 21.44
CA ALA A 268 -55.10 -7.12 20.37
C ALA A 268 -54.48 -5.82 20.93
N GLU A 269 -53.54 -5.25 20.18
CA GLU A 269 -52.93 -3.95 20.45
C GLU A 269 -53.02 -3.06 19.20
N LYS A 270 -52.42 -1.85 19.24
CA LYS A 270 -52.26 -0.99 18.06
C LYS A 270 -50.87 -1.26 17.45
N SER A 271 -50.78 -1.32 16.14
CA SER A 271 -49.51 -1.45 15.42
C SER A 271 -48.55 -0.28 15.68
N SER A 272 -47.25 -0.59 15.71
CA SER A 272 -46.16 0.39 15.86
C SER A 272 -45.66 0.97 14.52
N ASN A 273 -46.28 0.58 13.39
CA ASN A 273 -45.84 0.88 12.04
C ASN A 273 -45.53 2.36 11.79
N LYS A 274 -46.36 3.28 12.28
CA LYS A 274 -46.13 4.72 12.09
C LYS A 274 -44.81 5.19 12.68
N ALA A 275 -44.57 4.86 13.96
CA ALA A 275 -43.32 5.18 14.63
C ALA A 275 -42.12 4.46 14.00
N PHE A 276 -42.31 3.23 13.50
CA PHE A 276 -41.26 2.49 12.81
C PHE A 276 -40.91 3.12 11.46
N ALA A 277 -41.90 3.53 10.66
CA ALA A 277 -41.73 4.24 9.39
C ALA A 277 -41.05 5.61 9.58
N GLU A 278 -41.42 6.34 10.63
CA GLU A 278 -40.75 7.58 11.04
C GLU A 278 -39.28 7.33 11.37
N LYS A 279 -38.95 6.33 12.20
CA LYS A 279 -37.55 5.98 12.52
C LYS A 279 -36.75 5.44 11.33
N LEU A 280 -37.35 4.61 10.48
CA LEU A 280 -36.70 4.02 9.31
C LEU A 280 -36.37 5.07 8.25
N SER A 281 -37.31 5.98 7.96
CA SER A 281 -37.08 7.11 7.07
C SER A 281 -36.06 8.09 7.66
N ALA A 282 -36.16 8.43 8.95
CA ALA A 282 -35.22 9.32 9.62
C ALA A 282 -33.79 8.78 9.66
N TRP A 283 -33.60 7.48 9.85
CA TRP A 283 -32.26 6.89 9.71
C TRP A 283 -31.77 6.94 8.26
N THR A 284 -32.59 6.49 7.30
CA THR A 284 -32.20 6.41 5.88
C THR A 284 -31.84 7.78 5.32
N PHE A 285 -32.62 8.81 5.63
CA PHE A 285 -32.44 10.17 5.14
C PHE A 285 -31.54 11.03 6.04
N LYS A 286 -30.70 10.43 6.89
CA LYS A 286 -29.67 11.14 7.70
C LYS A 286 -30.24 12.23 8.62
N GLU A 287 -31.38 11.94 9.25
CA GLU A 287 -31.93 12.69 10.40
C GLU A 287 -31.58 12.02 11.74
N LEU A 288 -31.09 10.77 11.74
CA LEU A 288 -30.67 10.03 12.94
C LEU A 288 -29.32 9.33 12.75
N GLY A 289 -28.55 9.21 13.83
CA GLY A 289 -27.30 8.43 13.84
C GLY A 289 -26.23 8.98 12.90
N VAL A 290 -26.24 10.29 12.64
CA VAL A 290 -25.15 10.97 11.93
C VAL A 290 -24.16 11.45 12.98
N LEU A 291 -22.90 11.08 12.84
CA LEU A 291 -21.80 11.58 13.67
C LEU A 291 -21.03 12.67 12.91
N LYS A 292 -20.47 13.61 13.67
CA LYS A 292 -19.56 14.64 13.20
C LYS A 292 -18.46 14.87 14.22
N VAL A 293 -17.23 15.04 13.74
CA VAL A 293 -16.11 15.53 14.53
C VAL A 293 -16.06 17.06 14.49
N GLY A 294 -15.77 17.66 15.65
CA GLY A 294 -15.56 19.10 15.83
C GLY A 294 -14.08 19.44 15.83
N SER A 295 -13.60 20.03 16.92
CA SER A 295 -12.17 20.28 17.12
C SER A 295 -11.40 19.02 17.57
N ILE A 296 -10.19 18.84 17.03
CA ILE A 296 -9.17 17.91 17.55
C ILE A 296 -8.03 18.75 18.13
N LYS A 297 -7.56 18.40 19.33
CA LYS A 297 -6.41 19.06 19.96
C LYS A 297 -5.42 18.05 20.54
N HIS A 298 -4.13 18.37 20.51
CA HIS A 298 -3.10 17.62 21.22
C HIS A 298 -1.96 18.56 21.66
N TYR A 299 -1.36 18.28 22.83
CA TYR A 299 -0.28 19.12 23.39
C TYR A 299 0.55 18.35 24.43
N LEU A 300 1.68 18.94 24.85
CA LEU A 300 2.58 18.39 25.86
C LEU A 300 2.00 18.56 27.28
N ASN A 301 2.01 17.49 28.08
CA ASN A 301 1.49 17.46 29.45
C ASN A 301 2.58 17.16 30.50
N GLU A 302 3.85 17.44 30.19
CA GLU A 302 4.89 17.44 31.21
C GLU A 302 4.71 18.64 32.15
N GLY A 303 4.77 18.43 33.47
CA GLY A 303 4.63 19.49 34.49
C GLY A 303 5.81 20.49 34.58
N SER A 304 6.54 20.69 33.48
CA SER A 304 7.91 21.19 33.40
C SER A 304 8.07 22.69 33.11
N GLN A 305 6.99 23.47 33.00
CA GLN A 305 7.09 24.95 32.99
C GLN A 305 7.75 25.53 34.26
N LYS A 306 7.89 24.76 35.35
CA LYS A 306 8.45 25.22 36.63
C LYS A 306 9.96 25.54 36.65
N ASN A 307 10.72 25.24 35.58
CA ASN A 307 12.17 25.49 35.54
C ASN A 307 12.67 26.27 34.30
N ILE A 308 11.78 26.89 33.51
CA ILE A 308 12.21 27.87 32.48
C ILE A 308 12.47 29.21 33.16
N ALA A 309 13.61 29.30 33.86
CA ALA A 309 14.14 30.57 34.32
C ALA A 309 14.86 31.28 33.14
N ASN A 310 14.53 32.56 32.92
CA ASN A 310 15.21 33.49 32.02
C ASN A 310 15.02 33.32 30.49
N THR A 311 13.77 33.26 30.01
CA THR A 311 13.39 33.95 28.76
C THR A 311 12.06 34.67 28.93
N SER A 312 11.92 35.87 28.34
CA SER A 312 10.76 36.75 28.54
C SER A 312 9.53 36.39 27.67
N ALA A 313 9.44 35.15 27.21
CA ALA A 313 8.29 34.64 26.47
C ALA A 313 7.24 34.11 27.45
N VAL A 314 6.03 34.67 27.42
CA VAL A 314 4.88 34.04 28.08
C VAL A 314 4.66 32.70 27.39
N ALA A 315 4.87 31.61 28.13
CA ALA A 315 4.90 30.25 27.58
C ALA A 315 3.49 29.79 27.18
N SER A 316 3.05 30.21 25.99
CA SER A 316 1.87 29.73 25.29
C SER A 316 1.91 28.20 25.21
N LEU A 317 0.79 27.56 25.56
CA LEU A 317 0.62 26.13 25.33
C LEU A 317 0.68 25.90 23.81
N ASP A 318 1.69 25.19 23.34
CA ASP A 318 1.82 24.87 21.92
C ASP A 318 0.75 23.82 21.57
N LEU A 319 -0.25 24.26 20.80
CA LEU A 319 -1.44 23.50 20.48
C LEU A 319 -1.29 22.89 19.08
N ASN A 320 -1.43 21.57 19.04
CA ASN A 320 -1.21 20.72 17.87
C ASN A 320 0.24 20.78 17.34
N PRO A 321 1.26 20.59 18.20
CA PRO A 321 2.65 20.61 17.78
C PRO A 321 2.93 19.44 16.82
N THR A 322 3.67 19.73 15.75
CA THR A 322 4.03 18.73 14.73
C THR A 322 5.14 17.77 15.17
N ILE A 323 5.85 18.10 16.27
CA ILE A 323 6.97 17.34 16.80
C ILE A 323 6.82 17.16 18.32
N TYR A 324 6.74 15.90 18.74
CA TYR A 324 6.98 15.43 20.11
C TYR A 324 8.37 14.76 20.20
N ARG A 325 8.84 14.47 21.41
CA ARG A 325 9.99 13.61 21.71
C ARG A 325 9.50 12.30 22.33
N ILE A 326 10.24 11.20 22.12
CA ILE A 326 10.04 9.95 22.87
C ILE A 326 9.96 10.24 24.37
N LYS A 327 9.12 9.47 25.08
CA LYS A 327 8.90 9.62 26.53
C LYS A 327 8.37 10.99 26.97
N ASN A 328 7.85 11.84 26.07
CA ASN A 328 6.98 12.95 26.48
C ASN A 328 5.63 12.42 26.96
N ASP A 329 5.12 13.04 28.03
CA ASP A 329 3.72 12.91 28.43
C ASP A 329 2.86 13.85 27.57
N VAL A 330 1.76 13.34 27.02
CA VAL A 330 0.94 13.98 25.98
C VAL A 330 -0.53 13.92 26.33
N HIS A 331 -1.24 15.02 26.08
CA HIS A 331 -2.69 15.13 26.21
C HIS A 331 -3.31 15.20 24.80
N TYR A 332 -4.40 14.47 24.58
CA TYR A 332 -5.20 14.50 23.35
C TYR A 332 -6.67 14.81 23.67
N GLU A 333 -7.34 15.55 22.79
CA GLU A 333 -8.77 15.85 22.80
C GLU A 333 -9.39 15.63 21.41
N ILE A 334 -10.59 15.05 21.35
CA ILE A 334 -11.46 15.04 20.17
C ILE A 334 -12.90 15.38 20.56
N GLU A 335 -13.48 16.33 19.85
CA GLU A 335 -14.87 16.75 20.01
C GLU A 335 -15.78 15.97 19.05
N VAL A 336 -16.87 15.37 19.56
CA VAL A 336 -17.81 14.58 18.75
C VAL A 336 -19.26 14.97 19.03
N SER A 337 -20.04 15.11 17.96
CA SER A 337 -21.47 15.44 17.96
C SER A 337 -22.27 14.34 17.26
N GLU A 338 -23.51 14.12 17.71
CA GLU A 338 -24.52 13.30 17.03
C GLU A 338 -25.65 14.21 16.53
N TRP A 339 -26.22 13.94 15.36
CA TRP A 339 -27.43 14.64 14.89
C TRP A 339 -28.69 13.94 15.41
N GLU A 340 -29.50 14.66 16.17
CA GLU A 340 -30.78 14.17 16.70
C GLU A 340 -31.94 14.95 16.08
N MET A 341 -32.42 14.47 14.93
CA MET A 341 -33.52 15.00 14.10
C MET A 341 -33.28 16.37 13.46
N ASP A 342 -33.02 17.42 14.25
CA ASP A 342 -32.99 18.82 13.79
C ASP A 342 -31.81 19.66 14.32
N HIS A 343 -30.99 19.10 15.23
CA HIS A 343 -29.82 19.76 15.78
C HIS A 343 -28.66 18.79 16.09
N TRP A 344 -27.47 19.36 16.27
CA TRP A 344 -26.32 18.64 16.82
C TRP A 344 -26.45 18.57 18.34
N ALA A 345 -26.38 17.36 18.88
CA ALA A 345 -26.42 17.02 20.29
C ALA A 345 -25.09 16.33 20.72
N PRO A 346 -24.75 16.34 22.02
CA PRO A 346 -23.51 15.76 22.51
C PRO A 346 -23.49 14.22 22.42
N PHE A 347 -22.68 13.69 21.49
CA PHE A 347 -22.55 12.24 21.28
C PHE A 347 -22.09 11.52 22.54
N ASN A 348 -22.67 10.34 22.80
CA ASN A 348 -22.25 9.44 23.87
C ASN A 348 -22.32 7.98 23.38
N PRO A 349 -21.20 7.22 23.36
CA PRO A 349 -21.21 5.80 23.01
C PRO A 349 -22.16 4.97 23.89
N PRO A 350 -22.75 3.87 23.36
CA PRO A 350 -23.50 2.90 24.16
C PRO A 350 -22.72 2.42 25.40
N ALA A 351 -23.42 2.06 26.47
CA ALA A 351 -22.80 1.84 27.80
C ALA A 351 -21.59 0.88 27.81
N GLY A 352 -21.65 -0.21 27.02
CA GLY A 352 -20.58 -1.20 26.86
C GLY A 352 -19.59 -0.92 25.71
N ASP A 353 -19.67 0.24 25.05
CA ASP A 353 -18.82 0.67 23.95
C ASP A 353 -17.95 1.88 24.34
N LYS A 354 -16.85 2.14 23.65
CA LYS A 354 -15.93 3.27 23.91
C LYS A 354 -15.38 3.81 22.59
N LEU A 355 -15.19 5.13 22.54
CA LEU A 355 -14.36 5.77 21.52
C LEU A 355 -12.89 5.47 21.85
N GLN A 356 -12.09 5.11 20.85
CA GLN A 356 -10.69 4.72 21.05
C GLN A 356 -9.75 5.63 20.27
N LEU A 357 -8.68 6.05 20.94
CA LEU A 357 -7.50 6.65 20.33
C LEU A 357 -6.46 5.57 20.12
N GLU A 358 -6.01 5.41 18.88
CA GLU A 358 -4.75 4.75 18.58
C GLU A 358 -3.64 5.78 18.45
N PHE A 359 -2.47 5.46 19.00
CA PHE A 359 -1.22 6.13 18.69
C PHE A 359 -0.35 5.13 17.92
N SER A 360 -0.30 5.30 16.60
CA SER A 360 0.16 4.27 15.65
C SER A 360 1.15 4.80 14.61
N MET A 361 2.12 3.98 14.21
CA MET A 361 2.97 4.25 13.05
C MET A 361 2.42 3.49 11.84
N LEU A 362 2.74 2.19 11.76
CA LEU A 362 2.04 1.21 10.92
C LEU A 362 1.04 0.40 11.76
N SER A 363 1.47 0.00 12.97
CA SER A 363 0.64 -0.65 13.99
C SER A 363 0.42 0.26 15.22
N PRO A 364 -0.63 0.01 16.03
CA PRO A 364 -0.89 0.79 17.26
C PRO A 364 0.05 0.42 18.40
N PHE A 365 0.91 1.36 18.80
CA PHE A 365 1.73 1.25 20.01
C PHE A 365 0.90 1.47 21.27
N HIS A 366 -0.12 2.33 21.17
CA HIS A 366 -1.16 2.47 22.18
C HIS A 366 -2.53 2.40 21.50
N ARG A 367 -3.47 1.70 22.14
CA ARG A 367 -4.91 1.73 21.84
C ARG A 367 -5.62 2.01 23.15
N LEU A 368 -6.21 3.20 23.29
CA LEU A 368 -6.64 3.77 24.56
C LEU A 368 -8.11 4.18 24.50
N ASN A 369 -8.88 3.82 25.52
CA ASN A 369 -10.28 4.25 25.62
C ASN A 369 -10.33 5.72 26.01
N LEU A 370 -10.80 6.59 25.12
CA LEU A 370 -10.99 8.01 25.40
C LEU A 370 -12.10 8.21 26.45
N GLN A 371 -11.88 9.14 27.38
CA GLN A 371 -12.81 9.47 28.47
C GLN A 371 -13.52 10.81 28.18
N PRO A 372 -14.80 10.98 28.54
CA PRO A 372 -15.46 12.28 28.41
C PRO A 372 -14.87 13.29 29.39
N LYS A 373 -14.34 14.41 28.88
CA LYS A 373 -13.73 15.51 29.65
C LYS A 373 -14.75 16.58 30.00
N SER A 374 -15.58 16.95 29.04
CA SER A 374 -16.62 17.97 29.16
C SER A 374 -17.68 17.79 28.08
N GLN A 375 -18.83 18.40 28.29
CA GLN A 375 -20.00 18.29 27.41
C GLN A 375 -20.58 19.70 27.19
N THR A 376 -20.78 20.07 25.93
CA THR A 376 -21.49 21.29 25.54
C THR A 376 -22.95 20.95 25.22
N ALA A 377 -23.76 21.96 24.86
CA ALA A 377 -25.11 21.72 24.36
C ALA A 377 -25.14 20.91 23.05
N ASN A 378 -24.03 20.86 22.29
CA ASN A 378 -23.99 20.34 20.93
C ASN A 378 -22.93 19.23 20.71
N SER A 379 -22.02 19.00 21.65
CA SER A 379 -20.84 18.15 21.47
C SER A 379 -20.30 17.59 22.80
N THR A 380 -19.68 16.42 22.76
CA THR A 380 -18.90 15.88 23.88
C THR A 380 -17.42 15.94 23.53
N ILE A 381 -16.58 16.47 24.42
CA ILE A 381 -15.13 16.47 24.26
C ILE A 381 -14.58 15.23 24.98
N TYR A 382 -13.98 14.33 24.20
CA TYR A 382 -13.31 13.13 24.63
C TYR A 382 -11.81 13.38 24.77
N THR A 383 -11.16 12.80 25.77
CA THR A 383 -9.73 13.02 26.07
C THR A 383 -9.00 11.75 26.45
N GLN A 384 -7.69 11.74 26.25
CA GLN A 384 -6.78 10.76 26.84
C GLN A 384 -5.43 11.41 27.12
N GLU A 385 -4.80 11.00 28.21
CA GLU A 385 -3.40 11.30 28.52
C GLU A 385 -2.57 10.02 28.43
N PHE A 386 -1.40 10.09 27.81
CA PHE A 386 -0.48 8.96 27.71
C PHE A 386 0.96 9.43 27.51
N ARG A 387 1.91 8.52 27.73
CA ARG A 387 3.32 8.77 27.46
C ARG A 387 3.68 8.20 26.10
N THR A 388 4.25 9.03 25.23
CA THR A 388 4.78 8.59 23.93
C THR A 388 5.83 7.50 24.09
N PRO A 389 5.90 6.53 23.15
CA PRO A 389 6.74 5.34 23.28
C PRO A 389 8.24 5.67 23.22
N ASP A 390 9.06 4.67 23.56
CA ASP A 390 10.52 4.69 23.43
C ASP A 390 11.01 4.78 21.97
N GLN A 391 10.14 4.41 21.02
CA GLN A 391 10.44 4.42 19.59
C GLN A 391 10.14 5.80 18.97
N HIS A 392 11.10 6.33 18.23
CA HIS A 392 10.97 7.54 17.45
C HIS A 392 10.53 7.21 16.01
N GLY A 393 9.90 8.15 15.31
CA GLY A 393 9.32 7.94 13.99
C GLY A 393 8.15 8.89 13.70
N ILE A 394 7.38 8.59 12.65
CA ILE A 394 6.15 9.32 12.32
C ILE A 394 4.97 8.55 12.90
N PHE A 395 4.28 9.16 13.86
CA PHE A 395 3.10 8.59 14.53
C PHE A 395 1.84 9.31 14.09
N ASN A 396 0.70 8.67 14.33
CA ASN A 396 -0.62 9.19 14.07
C ASN A 396 -1.44 9.09 15.35
N PHE A 397 -2.09 10.18 15.74
CA PHE A 397 -3.32 10.07 16.53
C PHE A 397 -4.42 9.62 15.56
N PHE A 398 -4.93 8.42 15.73
CA PHE A 398 -5.94 7.82 14.86
C PHE A 398 -7.19 7.46 15.67
N VAL A 399 -8.35 7.95 15.25
CA VAL A 399 -9.64 7.67 15.91
C VAL A 399 -10.60 7.12 14.86
N GLU A 400 -10.79 5.80 14.89
CA GLU A 400 -11.79 5.10 14.08
C GLU A 400 -13.01 4.73 14.94
N TYR A 401 -14.19 5.16 14.50
CA TYR A 401 -15.46 4.73 15.07
C TYR A 401 -16.43 4.32 13.95
N ARG A 402 -16.29 3.07 13.51
CA ARG A 402 -17.24 2.37 12.64
C ARG A 402 -18.15 1.49 13.49
N ARG A 403 -19.46 1.72 13.44
CA ARG A 403 -20.50 0.93 14.13
C ARG A 403 -21.75 0.85 13.24
N PRO A 404 -22.51 -0.26 13.26
CA PRO A 404 -23.78 -0.35 12.54
C PRO A 404 -24.70 0.84 12.86
N PHE A 405 -25.31 1.40 11.82
CA PHE A 405 -26.26 2.52 11.87
C PHE A 405 -25.70 3.89 12.29
N TYR A 406 -24.43 4.01 12.68
CA TYR A 406 -23.75 5.30 12.82
C TYR A 406 -22.94 5.64 11.57
N THR A 407 -22.90 6.92 11.18
CA THR A 407 -21.90 7.43 10.22
C THR A 407 -20.49 7.03 10.67
N ASN A 408 -19.66 6.58 9.72
CA ASN A 408 -18.27 6.23 10.00
C ASN A 408 -17.47 7.48 10.38
N VAL A 409 -16.79 7.45 11.52
CA VAL A 409 -15.76 8.44 11.89
C VAL A 409 -14.38 7.82 11.68
N GLU A 410 -13.48 8.57 11.06
CA GLU A 410 -12.12 8.12 10.72
C GLU A 410 -11.19 9.34 10.65
N GLU A 411 -10.62 9.72 11.80
CA GLU A 411 -9.77 10.89 11.94
C GLU A 411 -8.31 10.50 12.11
N LYS A 412 -7.40 11.13 11.37
CA LYS A 412 -5.96 10.82 11.40
C LYS A 412 -5.12 12.10 11.44
N VAL A 413 -4.44 12.34 12.56
CA VAL A 413 -3.54 13.49 12.76
C VAL A 413 -2.10 12.99 12.92
N THR A 414 -1.27 13.25 11.92
CA THR A 414 0.12 12.79 11.85
C THR A 414 1.08 13.76 12.57
N VAL A 415 1.97 13.22 13.40
CA VAL A 415 3.00 13.96 14.15
C VAL A 415 4.33 13.20 14.15
N THR A 416 5.44 13.92 14.27
CA THR A 416 6.76 13.30 14.45
C THR A 416 7.03 13.07 15.94
N VAL A 417 7.58 11.93 16.30
CA VAL A 417 8.17 11.67 17.62
C VAL A 417 9.68 11.54 17.43
N ARG A 418 10.47 12.51 17.88
CA ARG A 418 11.96 12.50 17.77
C ARG A 418 12.62 11.79 18.96
N HIS A 419 13.85 11.33 18.78
CA HIS A 419 14.71 10.90 19.89
C HIS A 419 15.14 12.10 20.78
N PHE A 420 15.78 11.80 21.92
CA PHE A 420 16.45 12.82 22.73
C PHE A 420 17.53 13.56 21.90
N ALA A 421 17.56 14.89 22.01
CA ALA A 421 18.63 15.72 21.48
C ALA A 421 19.90 15.58 22.33
N HIS A 422 21.05 15.93 21.76
CA HIS A 422 22.37 15.70 22.36
C HIS A 422 22.56 16.41 23.72
N ASP A 423 21.81 17.49 23.97
CA ASP A 423 21.82 18.31 25.17
C ASP A 423 20.77 17.91 26.22
N GLU A 424 19.76 17.13 25.84
CA GLU A 424 18.71 16.61 26.74
C GLU A 424 19.15 15.38 27.56
N TRP A 425 20.28 14.76 27.23
CA TRP A 425 20.81 13.60 27.95
C TRP A 425 21.40 13.98 29.33
N PRO A 426 21.27 13.10 30.35
CA PRO A 426 21.94 13.30 31.64
C PRO A 426 23.46 13.47 31.46
N ARG A 427 23.97 14.65 31.81
CA ARG A 427 25.41 14.95 31.67
C ARG A 427 26.26 14.15 32.65
N SER A 428 27.53 13.94 32.31
CA SER A 428 28.45 13.05 33.03
C SER A 428 28.56 13.29 34.54
N TYR A 429 28.44 14.54 35.02
CA TYR A 429 28.44 14.84 36.46
C TYR A 429 27.24 14.25 37.22
N ALA A 430 26.09 14.05 36.55
CA ALA A 430 24.90 13.41 37.10
C ALA A 430 24.96 11.86 37.01
N ILE A 431 25.89 11.31 36.24
CA ILE A 431 26.10 9.86 36.10
C ILE A 431 27.16 9.42 37.12
N SER A 432 26.73 8.79 38.21
CA SER A 432 27.64 8.30 39.27
C SER A 432 28.78 7.42 38.75
N ALA A 433 28.50 6.57 37.75
CA ALA A 433 29.48 5.69 37.11
C ALA A 433 30.51 6.40 36.21
N ALA A 434 30.32 7.68 35.86
CA ALA A 434 31.26 8.43 35.02
C ALA A 434 32.46 9.00 35.82
N TRP A 435 32.33 9.14 37.14
CA TRP A 435 33.32 9.80 37.99
C TRP A 435 34.74 9.19 37.96
N PRO A 436 34.94 7.85 37.86
CA PRO A 436 36.28 7.26 37.68
C PRO A 436 36.99 7.69 36.39
N TRP A 437 36.22 7.95 35.32
CA TRP A 437 36.77 8.43 34.05
C TRP A 437 37.12 9.92 34.11
N ILE A 438 36.25 10.72 34.75
CA ILE A 438 36.49 12.15 35.00
C ILE A 438 37.77 12.33 35.83
N SER A 439 37.96 11.56 36.90
CA SER A 439 39.19 11.62 37.71
C SER A 439 40.41 11.07 36.97
N GLY A 440 40.26 9.99 36.19
CA GLY A 440 41.33 9.44 35.34
C GLY A 440 41.89 10.43 34.31
N ILE A 441 41.03 11.26 33.69
CA ILE A 441 41.45 12.34 32.79
C ILE A 441 42.34 13.35 33.53
N TRP A 442 41.92 13.81 34.73
CA TRP A 442 42.72 14.75 35.52
C TRP A 442 44.07 14.17 35.97
N VAL A 443 44.13 12.88 36.32
CA VAL A 443 45.38 12.18 36.63
C VAL A 443 46.28 12.10 35.39
N THR A 444 45.72 11.82 34.21
CA THR A 444 46.49 11.76 32.94
C THR A 444 47.03 13.13 32.54
N VAL A 445 46.24 14.20 32.67
CA VAL A 445 46.70 15.58 32.41
C VAL A 445 47.85 15.97 33.34
N GLY A 446 47.74 15.68 34.64
CA GLY A 446 48.83 15.89 35.60
C GLY A 446 50.08 15.08 35.27
N GLY A 447 49.92 13.79 34.96
CA GLY A 447 51.01 12.88 34.59
C GLY A 447 51.72 13.28 33.30
N TRP A 448 51.00 13.81 32.31
CA TRP A 448 51.58 14.27 31.04
C TRP A 448 52.44 15.53 31.23
N ILE A 449 51.99 16.48 32.06
CA ILE A 449 52.79 17.66 32.43
C ILE A 449 54.12 17.25 33.08
N VAL A 450 54.09 16.22 33.94
CA VAL A 450 55.31 15.64 34.55
C VAL A 450 56.17 14.91 33.50
N PHE A 451 55.59 14.13 32.60
CA PHE A 451 56.33 13.42 31.55
C PHE A 451 57.09 14.39 30.63
N VAL A 452 56.45 15.45 30.14
CA VAL A 452 57.08 16.44 29.25
C VAL A 452 58.29 17.11 29.92
N ALA A 453 58.19 17.39 31.23
CA ALA A 453 59.30 17.93 32.01
C ALA A 453 60.49 16.97 32.16
N VAL A 454 60.27 15.65 32.08
CA VAL A 454 61.34 14.63 32.12
C VAL A 454 61.91 14.31 30.73
N TRP A 455 61.04 14.21 29.72
CA TRP A 455 61.40 13.81 28.35
C TRP A 455 62.43 14.75 27.70
N LEU A 456 62.37 16.05 28.02
CA LEU A 456 63.28 17.08 27.51
C LEU A 456 64.76 16.90 27.94
N TYR A 457 65.09 15.91 28.78
CA TYR A 457 66.42 15.73 29.38
C TYR A 457 67.05 14.32 29.18
N SER A 458 66.71 13.55 28.12
CA SER A 458 67.25 12.18 27.87
C SER A 458 67.49 11.82 26.38
N ALA A 459 68.21 10.72 26.03
CA ALA A 459 68.70 10.44 24.65
C ALA A 459 68.85 8.93 24.21
N PRO A 460 68.81 8.56 22.88
CA PRO A 460 68.57 7.17 22.37
C PRO A 460 69.49 6.60 21.22
N LYS A 461 69.17 5.40 20.61
CA LYS A 461 69.85 4.70 19.43
C LYS A 461 68.94 3.64 18.67
N GLU A 462 69.35 3.05 17.50
CA GLU A 462 68.46 2.43 16.43
C GLU A 462 68.76 0.98 15.84
N ALA A 463 67.86 0.40 14.96
CA ALA A 463 67.91 -0.92 14.20
C ALA A 463 66.91 -1.09 12.96
N LYS A 464 66.82 -2.22 12.14
CA LYS A 464 65.95 -2.43 10.87
C LYS A 464 65.45 -3.90 10.41
N ALA A 465 64.44 -4.08 9.46
CA ALA A 465 63.72 -5.33 8.87
C ALA A 465 63.12 -5.20 7.38
N LYS A 466 62.26 -5.97 6.58
CA LYS A 466 61.29 -7.19 6.54
C LYS A 466 60.88 -7.67 5.03
N THR A 467 60.13 -8.80 4.68
CA THR A 467 59.76 -9.34 3.26
C THR A 467 58.47 -10.32 3.06
N ARG A 468 58.01 -10.79 1.83
CA ARG A 468 56.78 -11.66 1.41
C ARG A 468 56.85 -12.37 -0.03
N LEU A 469 56.02 -13.40 -0.50
CA LEU A 469 55.36 -13.62 -1.91
C LEU A 469 54.63 -14.99 -2.46
N THR A 470 53.46 -14.90 -3.20
CA THR A 470 52.67 -15.63 -4.36
C THR A 470 52.03 -17.12 -4.52
N ILE A 471 50.76 -17.35 -5.10
CA ILE A 471 50.12 -18.61 -5.80
C ILE A 471 48.73 -18.50 -6.67
N PRO A 472 48.26 -19.47 -7.57
CA PRO A 472 46.94 -19.58 -8.40
C PRO A 472 46.18 -21.01 -8.45
N SER A 473 45.17 -21.56 -9.26
CA SER A 473 43.99 -21.38 -10.27
C SER A 473 43.41 -22.80 -10.81
N GLN A 474 42.31 -23.26 -11.53
CA GLN A 474 40.91 -23.01 -12.17
C GLN A 474 40.17 -24.42 -12.54
N GLN A 475 39.08 -24.86 -13.33
CA GLN A 475 38.07 -24.51 -14.43
C GLN A 475 36.76 -25.46 -14.59
N THR A 476 36.03 -25.69 -15.75
CA THR A 476 34.49 -25.95 -15.90
C THR A 476 33.80 -26.75 -17.13
N ILE A 477 32.41 -27.05 -17.19
CA ILE A 477 31.35 -27.26 -18.34
C ILE A 477 30.17 -28.35 -18.11
N ASP A 478 28.88 -28.52 -18.66
CA ASP A 478 27.75 -27.79 -19.44
C ASP A 478 26.46 -28.65 -20.04
N MET A 479 25.21 -28.10 -20.36
CA MET A 479 24.00 -28.48 -21.31
C MET A 479 22.60 -29.27 -21.01
N THR A 480 21.41 -28.90 -21.67
CA THR A 480 19.92 -29.45 -21.72
C THR A 480 18.76 -28.89 -22.76
N GLY A 481 17.49 -28.36 -22.47
CA GLY A 481 16.31 -27.83 -23.36
C GLY A 481 15.07 -26.91 -22.81
N ALA A 482 14.27 -26.08 -23.60
CA ALA A 482 13.58 -24.70 -23.30
C ALA A 482 12.01 -24.30 -23.34
N PHE A 483 11.55 -23.04 -22.89
CA PHE A 483 10.10 -22.50 -22.68
C PHE A 483 9.68 -20.92 -22.87
N VAL A 484 8.51 -20.34 -22.35
CA VAL A 484 7.72 -19.06 -22.79
C VAL A 484 6.87 -18.10 -21.77
N ARG A 485 6.69 -16.74 -22.00
CA ARG A 485 6.20 -15.43 -21.29
C ARG A 485 4.96 -15.16 -20.30
N GLY A 486 5.03 -14.07 -19.45
CA GLY A 486 3.96 -13.36 -18.64
C GLY A 486 3.99 -11.77 -18.53
N ALA A 487 3.14 -11.08 -17.70
CA ALA A 487 2.88 -9.59 -17.64
C ALA A 487 2.64 -8.94 -16.21
N LEU A 488 2.54 -7.59 -16.08
CA LEU A 488 2.74 -6.78 -14.84
C LEU A 488 1.55 -6.15 -14.05
N LYS A 489 1.88 -5.56 -12.87
CA LYS A 489 1.09 -4.61 -12.05
C LYS A 489 1.93 -3.36 -11.67
N ARG A 490 1.39 -2.47 -10.81
CA ARG A 490 2.00 -1.18 -10.39
C ARG A 490 1.59 -0.79 -8.96
N ASN A 491 2.57 -0.53 -8.09
CA ASN A 491 2.35 -0.09 -6.71
C ASN A 491 2.10 1.43 -6.60
N HIS A 492 0.84 1.82 -6.33
CA HIS A 492 0.42 3.22 -6.31
C HIS A 492 0.72 4.01 -5.01
N ASN A 493 1.32 3.40 -3.99
CA ASN A 493 1.40 3.99 -2.63
C ASN A 493 2.76 4.60 -2.23
N TYR A 494 3.78 4.52 -3.09
CA TYR A 494 5.18 4.70 -2.69
C TYR A 494 5.70 6.17 -2.66
N ARG A 495 6.78 6.43 -1.89
CA ARG A 495 7.51 7.71 -1.78
C ARG A 495 9.04 7.51 -1.71
N ARG A 496 9.79 8.10 -2.66
CA ARG A 496 11.25 7.93 -2.86
C ARG A 496 12.09 8.20 -1.60
N ASN A 497 13.22 7.49 -1.43
CA ASN A 497 14.26 7.81 -0.43
C ASN A 497 15.72 7.62 -0.91
N GLY A 498 16.33 8.66 -1.49
CA GLY A 498 17.67 8.63 -2.08
C GLY A 498 18.82 8.48 -1.09
N LEU A 499 18.65 8.93 0.15
CA LEU A 499 19.64 8.63 1.20
C LEU A 499 19.63 7.12 1.53
N LYS A 500 18.47 6.45 1.52
CA LYS A 500 18.40 4.98 1.65
C LYS A 500 19.11 4.30 0.48
N SER A 501 18.75 4.61 -0.77
CA SER A 501 19.35 3.94 -1.96
C SER A 501 20.87 4.13 -2.03
N TYR A 502 21.38 5.29 -1.61
CA TYR A 502 22.82 5.55 -1.55
C TYR A 502 23.51 4.91 -0.35
N VAL A 503 22.91 4.90 0.84
CA VAL A 503 23.48 4.16 2.00
C VAL A 503 23.49 2.66 1.71
N HIS A 504 22.41 2.13 1.11
CA HIS A 504 22.34 0.76 0.61
C HIS A 504 23.47 0.48 -0.38
N ALA A 505 23.68 1.31 -1.40
CA ALA A 505 24.71 1.07 -2.41
C ALA A 505 26.16 1.31 -1.90
N ILE A 506 26.37 2.28 -0.98
CA ILE A 506 27.64 2.44 -0.23
C ILE A 506 27.97 1.16 0.51
N GLN A 507 26.97 0.60 1.17
CA GLN A 507 27.18 -0.60 1.95
C GLN A 507 27.33 -1.80 0.99
N LYS A 508 26.48 -1.98 -0.06
CA LYS A 508 26.45 -3.14 -1.00
C LYS A 508 27.82 -3.54 -1.56
N TRP A 509 28.69 -2.56 -1.75
CA TRP A 509 30.04 -2.77 -2.31
C TRP A 509 31.18 -2.56 -1.30
N ASN A 510 30.89 -2.27 -0.03
CA ASN A 510 31.86 -1.88 1.00
C ASN A 510 32.66 -0.63 0.56
N ILE A 511 31.93 0.45 0.31
CA ILE A 511 32.42 1.74 -0.19
C ILE A 511 32.86 2.64 0.96
N GLY A 512 34.14 3.01 1.02
CA GLY A 512 34.58 4.12 1.85
C GLY A 512 34.08 5.46 1.26
N PRO A 513 33.29 6.27 2.00
CA PRO A 513 32.81 7.55 1.49
C PRO A 513 33.94 8.59 1.42
N THR A 514 34.10 9.21 0.26
CA THR A 514 35.19 10.18 -0.02
C THR A 514 34.87 11.63 0.41
N VAL A 515 33.74 11.82 1.10
CA VAL A 515 33.30 13.10 1.67
C VAL A 515 33.03 12.92 3.16
N ASP A 516 33.62 13.77 4.01
CA ASP A 516 33.47 13.69 5.47
C ASP A 516 31.99 13.73 5.90
N GLY A 517 31.56 12.70 6.63
CA GLY A 517 30.18 12.49 7.06
C GLY A 517 30.06 11.51 8.24
N PRO A 518 28.82 11.19 8.69
CA PRO A 518 28.57 10.39 9.89
C PRO A 518 28.95 8.90 9.81
N TYR A 519 29.40 8.39 8.66
CA TYR A 519 29.87 7.01 8.49
C TYR A 519 31.34 6.99 8.07
N CYS A 520 32.15 6.17 8.75
CA CYS A 520 33.53 5.90 8.37
C CYS A 520 33.83 4.40 8.57
N MET A 521 34.73 3.85 7.74
CA MET A 521 35.11 2.44 7.81
C MET A 521 36.57 2.25 8.22
N VAL A 522 36.84 1.06 8.79
CA VAL A 522 38.15 0.69 9.33
C VAL A 522 38.63 -0.58 8.63
N ASN A 523 39.81 -0.49 8.01
CA ASN A 523 40.32 -1.51 7.10
C ASN A 523 40.47 -2.91 7.72
N GLN A 524 40.01 -3.92 6.99
CA GLN A 524 40.57 -5.27 7.06
C GLN A 524 40.78 -5.82 5.64
N VAL A 525 41.95 -6.41 5.40
CA VAL A 525 42.39 -6.87 4.07
C VAL A 525 42.66 -8.37 4.11
N GLN A 526 42.24 -9.11 3.09
CA GLN A 526 42.77 -10.45 2.88
C GLN A 526 42.96 -10.83 1.41
N GLN A 527 44.19 -11.19 1.08
CA GLN A 527 44.57 -11.86 -0.17
C GLN A 527 44.98 -13.30 0.18
N GLN A 528 44.63 -14.26 -0.67
CA GLN A 528 44.85 -15.70 -0.42
C GLN A 528 46.34 -16.09 -0.25
N GLY A 529 46.56 -17.32 0.24
CA GLY A 529 47.85 -17.98 0.47
C GLY A 529 47.68 -19.50 0.60
N SER A 530 48.69 -20.30 0.26
CA SER A 530 48.52 -21.73 -0.01
C SER A 530 48.29 -22.62 1.23
N GLN A 531 47.50 -23.70 1.07
CA GLN A 531 47.15 -24.63 2.15
C GLN A 531 48.30 -25.54 2.65
N ALA A 532 49.50 -25.48 2.06
CA ALA A 532 50.57 -26.44 2.36
C ALA A 532 51.17 -26.31 3.79
N ILE A 533 51.13 -25.12 4.41
CA ILE A 533 51.87 -24.84 5.67
C ILE A 533 50.97 -24.26 6.78
N MET A 534 49.65 -24.49 6.73
CA MET A 534 48.77 -24.10 7.84
C MET A 534 48.72 -25.12 9.00
N ARG A 535 49.28 -26.33 8.83
CA ARG A 535 49.29 -27.36 9.88
C ARG A 535 50.32 -27.15 11.00
N ASN A 536 51.33 -26.27 10.82
CA ASN A 536 52.44 -26.16 11.77
C ASN A 536 52.67 -24.78 12.42
N PHE A 537 52.47 -23.63 11.75
CA PHE A 537 53.00 -22.33 12.27
C PHE A 537 52.15 -21.04 12.13
N GLY A 538 51.00 -21.02 11.44
CA GLY A 538 49.94 -20.05 11.74
C GLY A 538 49.87 -18.65 11.05
N GLU A 539 50.61 -18.35 9.97
CA GLU A 539 50.43 -17.10 9.18
C GLU A 539 50.20 -17.35 7.66
N LYS A 540 49.81 -16.32 6.88
CA LYS A 540 49.37 -16.41 5.46
C LYS A 540 50.24 -15.59 4.47
N VAL A 541 50.54 -16.14 3.28
CA VAL A 541 51.26 -15.43 2.18
C VAL A 541 50.81 -15.88 0.77
N GLY A 542 50.45 -14.92 -0.10
CA GLY A 542 50.66 -14.97 -1.57
C GLY A 542 49.52 -15.49 -2.48
N GLY A 543 49.09 -14.72 -3.50
CA GLY A 543 48.01 -15.11 -4.43
C GLY A 543 48.09 -14.50 -5.85
N ARG A 544 47.12 -14.82 -6.74
CA ARG A 544 46.60 -14.14 -7.97
C ARG A 544 45.83 -15.14 -8.87
N ALA A 545 44.98 -14.66 -9.80
CA ALA A 545 44.15 -15.44 -10.74
C ALA A 545 44.22 -14.88 -12.18
N HIS A 546 43.63 -15.56 -13.20
CA HIS A 546 43.18 -15.00 -14.51
C HIS A 546 42.36 -16.03 -15.37
N VAL A 547 41.93 -15.68 -16.60
CA VAL A 547 40.67 -16.14 -17.26
C VAL A 547 40.74 -16.35 -18.81
N LYS A 548 39.90 -17.26 -19.37
CA LYS A 548 39.02 -17.16 -20.61
C LYS A 548 38.43 -18.53 -21.02
N GLY A 549 37.46 -18.73 -21.94
CA GLY A 549 36.71 -17.87 -22.91
C GLY A 549 36.83 -18.42 -24.36
N HIS A 550 35.90 -18.33 -25.33
CA HIS A 550 34.57 -17.67 -25.47
C HIS A 550 33.78 -18.20 -26.73
N ILE A 551 32.44 -18.01 -26.76
CA ILE A 551 31.53 -17.72 -27.92
C ILE A 551 30.99 -18.80 -28.92
N LEU A 552 29.64 -18.94 -29.04
CA LEU A 552 28.82 -18.74 -30.28
C LEU A 552 27.26 -18.82 -30.07
N ALA A 553 26.44 -18.37 -31.04
CA ALA A 553 24.98 -18.13 -30.87
C ALA A 553 24.02 -18.50 -32.06
N LYS A 554 22.71 -18.79 -31.81
CA LYS A 554 21.62 -19.34 -32.68
C LYS A 554 20.29 -19.65 -31.89
N LYS A 555 19.11 -19.38 -32.48
CA LYS A 555 17.74 -19.69 -31.95
C LYS A 555 17.20 -21.11 -32.29
N ASP A 556 16.08 -21.47 -31.65
CA ASP A 556 15.35 -22.76 -31.73
C ASP A 556 14.20 -22.79 -32.80
N ALA A 557 13.41 -23.88 -32.85
CA ALA A 557 12.48 -24.23 -33.93
C ALA A 557 11.00 -23.82 -33.72
N SER A 558 10.61 -23.30 -32.55
CA SER A 558 9.19 -22.94 -32.27
C SER A 558 8.82 -21.51 -32.70
N GLY A 559 9.79 -20.59 -32.66
CA GLY A 559 9.57 -19.16 -32.90
C GLY A 559 8.94 -18.38 -31.74
N GLN A 560 8.74 -19.00 -30.56
CA GLN A 560 8.27 -18.33 -29.34
C GLN A 560 9.37 -18.10 -28.31
N THR A 561 9.08 -17.30 -27.28
CA THR A 561 10.08 -16.56 -26.51
C THR A 561 9.66 -16.30 -25.04
N GLY A 562 10.51 -16.67 -24.07
CA GLY A 562 10.26 -16.57 -22.60
C GLY A 562 10.58 -15.22 -21.94
N ASN A 563 9.56 -14.57 -21.36
CA ASN A 563 9.70 -13.23 -20.75
C ASN A 563 9.06 -13.17 -19.36
N VAL A 564 9.86 -12.73 -18.40
CA VAL A 564 9.45 -12.47 -17.01
C VAL A 564 9.06 -10.99 -16.88
N PRO A 565 7.85 -10.67 -16.40
CA PRO A 565 7.48 -9.30 -16.05
C PRO A 565 8.21 -8.81 -14.78
N ALA A 566 8.67 -7.55 -14.72
CA ALA A 566 9.36 -6.98 -13.54
C ALA A 566 8.82 -5.60 -13.10
N GLU A 567 8.16 -5.53 -11.94
CA GLU A 567 7.42 -4.33 -11.50
C GLU A 567 8.37 -3.20 -11.12
N ASP A 568 8.11 -1.98 -11.59
CA ASP A 568 8.72 -0.75 -11.01
C ASP A 568 8.24 -0.63 -9.57
N VAL A 569 9.13 -0.93 -8.62
CA VAL A 569 8.89 -0.76 -7.20
C VAL A 569 9.84 0.30 -6.65
N GLU A 570 9.38 0.96 -5.59
CA GLU A 570 10.09 2.08 -4.97
C GLU A 570 10.40 3.24 -5.96
N ASN A 571 9.56 3.46 -6.99
CA ASN A 571 9.74 4.51 -8.01
C ASN A 571 11.15 4.43 -8.64
N ASN A 572 11.41 3.30 -9.30
CA ASN A 572 12.67 2.92 -9.92
C ASN A 572 13.83 2.66 -8.94
N ALA A 573 13.57 2.07 -7.76
CA ALA A 573 14.63 1.70 -6.82
C ALA A 573 14.93 0.19 -6.71
N GLU A 574 13.97 -0.69 -7.02
CA GLU A 574 14.15 -2.14 -7.21
C GLU A 574 13.11 -2.68 -8.23
N TYR A 575 13.32 -3.87 -8.80
CA TYR A 575 12.47 -4.41 -9.88
C TYR A 575 11.97 -5.83 -9.61
N LEU A 576 10.79 -5.93 -8.98
CA LEU A 576 10.23 -7.21 -8.54
C LEU A 576 9.63 -8.03 -9.68
N ALA A 577 10.28 -9.15 -9.99
CA ALA A 577 9.82 -10.12 -10.95
C ALA A 577 9.06 -11.28 -10.29
N THR A 578 7.85 -11.58 -10.77
CA THR A 578 7.05 -12.69 -10.23
C THR A 578 7.52 -14.04 -10.79
N VAL A 579 7.92 -14.95 -9.91
CA VAL A 579 8.23 -16.36 -10.25
C VAL A 579 7.33 -17.31 -9.47
N GLY A 580 7.00 -18.46 -10.07
CA GLY A 580 6.23 -19.52 -9.42
C GLY A 580 7.13 -20.64 -8.94
N ILE A 581 7.14 -20.97 -7.65
CA ILE A 581 7.99 -22.02 -7.06
C ILE A 581 7.13 -23.19 -6.56
N GLY A 582 7.49 -24.40 -6.97
CA GLY A 582 6.90 -25.66 -6.50
C GLY A 582 5.70 -26.18 -7.29
N THR A 583 5.12 -27.27 -6.79
CA THR A 583 4.00 -27.98 -7.45
C THR A 583 2.87 -28.30 -6.45
N PRO A 584 1.72 -27.59 -6.48
CA PRO A 584 1.40 -26.45 -7.36
C PRO A 584 2.28 -25.23 -7.05
N ALA A 585 2.47 -24.38 -8.06
CA ALA A 585 3.33 -23.20 -7.94
C ALA A 585 2.76 -22.18 -6.95
N GLN A 586 3.61 -21.76 -6.02
CA GLN A 586 3.42 -20.62 -5.14
C GLN A 586 4.12 -19.43 -5.81
N ASN A 587 3.40 -18.32 -6.05
CA ASN A 587 3.98 -17.16 -6.73
C ASN A 587 4.61 -16.21 -5.70
N LEU A 588 5.84 -15.78 -5.95
CA LEU A 588 6.59 -14.83 -5.13
C LEU A 588 7.16 -13.71 -6.01
N ALA A 589 7.16 -12.48 -5.51
CA ALA A 589 7.73 -11.31 -6.17
C ALA A 589 9.19 -11.12 -5.70
N LEU A 590 10.16 -11.54 -6.52
CA LEU A 590 11.58 -11.51 -6.17
C LEU A 590 12.30 -10.39 -6.90
N ASP A 591 13.22 -9.68 -6.23
CA ASP A 591 14.13 -8.78 -6.93
C ASP A 591 15.18 -9.59 -7.71
N PHE A 592 15.47 -9.16 -8.94
CA PHE A 592 16.34 -9.88 -9.88
C PHE A 592 17.71 -9.17 -9.91
N ASP A 593 18.68 -9.71 -9.16
CA ASP A 593 19.93 -9.03 -8.82
C ASP A 593 21.12 -9.60 -9.61
N THR A 594 21.60 -8.89 -10.64
CA THR A 594 22.82 -9.28 -11.38
C THR A 594 24.12 -9.05 -10.60
N GLY A 595 24.04 -8.53 -9.37
CA GLY A 595 25.13 -8.41 -8.40
C GLY A 595 25.27 -9.59 -7.44
N SER A 596 24.33 -10.54 -7.36
CA SER A 596 24.43 -11.75 -6.50
C SER A 596 24.01 -13.04 -7.21
N ALA A 597 24.17 -14.20 -6.54
CA ALA A 597 24.01 -15.52 -7.15
C ALA A 597 23.14 -16.48 -6.31
N ASP A 598 22.34 -15.96 -5.40
CA ASP A 598 21.57 -16.74 -4.42
C ASP A 598 20.08 -16.59 -4.73
N LEU A 599 19.33 -17.70 -4.71
CA LEU A 599 17.88 -17.69 -4.92
C LEU A 599 17.20 -17.99 -3.59
N TRP A 600 16.91 -16.93 -2.84
CA TRP A 600 16.32 -17.04 -1.51
C TRP A 600 14.94 -16.43 -1.42
N VAL A 601 14.13 -17.00 -0.53
CA VAL A 601 12.72 -16.62 -0.35
C VAL A 601 12.33 -16.47 1.12
N TRP A 602 11.38 -15.57 1.39
CA TRP A 602 10.60 -15.60 2.62
C TRP A 602 9.93 -16.96 2.75
N SER A 603 10.13 -17.63 3.89
CA SER A 603 9.66 -19.00 4.09
C SER A 603 8.85 -19.17 5.38
N THR A 604 8.07 -20.25 5.46
CA THR A 604 7.37 -20.63 6.70
C THR A 604 8.30 -21.02 7.85
N GLU A 605 9.62 -21.08 7.64
CA GLU A 605 10.65 -21.27 8.68
C GLU A 605 11.12 -19.94 9.33
N LEU A 606 10.65 -18.78 8.85
CA LEU A 606 10.85 -17.47 9.50
C LEU A 606 10.12 -17.37 10.86
N PRO A 607 10.53 -16.47 11.77
CA PRO A 607 9.78 -16.18 13.00
C PRO A 607 8.34 -15.72 12.69
N ALA A 608 7.36 -16.18 13.47
CA ALA A 608 5.97 -15.79 13.29
C ALA A 608 5.73 -14.27 13.45
N SER A 609 6.63 -13.53 14.13
CA SER A 609 6.62 -12.06 14.14
C SER A 609 6.92 -11.48 12.76
N THR A 610 7.98 -11.96 12.11
CA THR A 610 8.39 -11.53 10.76
C THR A 610 7.36 -11.97 9.72
N GLN A 611 6.84 -13.21 9.80
CA GLN A 611 5.74 -13.66 8.91
C GLN A 611 4.44 -12.84 9.04
N ASN A 612 4.24 -12.12 10.14
CA ASN A 612 3.09 -11.23 10.35
C ASN A 612 3.46 -9.73 10.34
N GLN A 613 4.68 -9.38 9.91
CA GLN A 613 5.08 -7.98 9.70
C GLN A 613 4.57 -7.48 8.34
N THR A 614 3.40 -6.83 8.36
CA THR A 614 2.89 -6.09 7.21
C THR A 614 3.51 -4.69 7.17
N SER A 615 4.64 -4.54 6.49
CA SER A 615 5.34 -3.26 6.24
C SER A 615 4.60 -2.35 5.23
N GLY A 616 3.26 -2.42 5.21
CA GLY A 616 2.40 -1.91 4.15
C GLY A 616 2.15 -2.91 3.01
N ASN A 617 2.97 -3.96 2.92
CA ASN A 617 2.95 -5.00 1.88
C ASN A 617 2.35 -6.32 2.41
N GLU A 618 1.71 -7.10 1.54
CA GLU A 618 1.30 -8.48 1.80
C GLU A 618 2.33 -9.43 1.17
N HIS A 619 3.29 -9.92 1.96
CA HIS A 619 4.35 -10.80 1.46
C HIS A 619 3.85 -12.22 1.12
N ALA A 620 4.31 -12.78 0.01
CA ALA A 620 4.09 -14.17 -0.35
C ALA A 620 5.12 -15.08 0.32
N ILE A 621 4.70 -15.79 1.37
CA ILE A 621 5.58 -16.68 2.14
C ILE A 621 5.57 -18.08 1.53
N PHE A 622 6.73 -18.56 1.08
CA PHE A 622 6.88 -19.91 0.52
C PHE A 622 6.68 -20.98 1.59
N ASP A 623 5.66 -21.82 1.42
CA ASP A 623 5.43 -22.99 2.26
C ASP A 623 5.90 -24.26 1.54
N SER A 624 7.09 -24.72 1.92
CA SER A 624 7.69 -25.94 1.38
C SER A 624 6.83 -27.20 1.61
N SER A 625 5.92 -27.20 2.59
CA SER A 625 5.01 -28.33 2.84
C SER A 625 3.84 -28.42 1.85
N LYS A 626 3.56 -27.35 1.09
CA LYS A 626 2.52 -27.32 0.06
C LYS A 626 2.99 -27.79 -1.32
N SER A 627 4.31 -27.90 -1.53
CA SER A 627 4.90 -28.35 -2.80
C SER A 627 5.19 -29.84 -2.80
N SER A 628 4.64 -30.55 -3.77
CA SER A 628 4.89 -31.99 -4.01
C SER A 628 6.23 -32.28 -4.70
N THR A 629 6.90 -31.27 -5.23
CA THR A 629 8.23 -31.38 -5.88
C THR A 629 9.39 -30.98 -4.95
N PHE A 630 9.11 -30.30 -3.83
CA PHE A 630 10.12 -29.85 -2.88
C PHE A 630 10.88 -31.01 -2.21
N LYS A 631 12.21 -30.88 -2.15
CA LYS A 631 13.12 -31.83 -1.49
C LYS A 631 14.10 -31.06 -0.59
N LYS A 632 14.05 -31.28 0.73
CA LYS A 632 14.92 -30.58 1.69
C LYS A 632 16.37 -31.11 1.61
N SER A 633 17.33 -30.23 1.31
CA SER A 633 18.75 -30.58 1.15
C SER A 633 19.40 -30.76 2.52
N SER A 634 19.28 -31.97 3.05
CA SER A 634 19.68 -32.31 4.42
C SER A 634 21.17 -32.07 4.67
N GLY A 635 21.49 -31.07 5.50
CA GLY A 635 22.86 -30.66 5.80
C GLY A 635 23.41 -29.52 4.95
N SER A 636 22.60 -28.95 4.04
CA SER A 636 22.94 -27.73 3.30
C SER A 636 22.38 -26.49 3.99
N THR A 637 23.20 -25.44 4.09
CA THR A 637 22.85 -24.16 4.73
C THR A 637 23.42 -23.00 3.93
N TRP A 638 22.76 -21.85 3.99
CA TRP A 638 23.17 -20.64 3.27
C TRP A 638 23.21 -19.45 4.22
N GLN A 639 24.06 -18.47 3.91
CA GLN A 639 24.13 -17.21 4.63
C GLN A 639 24.75 -16.16 3.69
N ILE A 640 23.91 -15.29 3.16
CA ILE A 640 24.36 -14.13 2.40
C ILE A 640 24.48 -12.90 3.30
N GLN A 641 25.54 -12.15 3.06
CA GLN A 641 25.59 -10.74 3.36
C GLN A 641 25.73 -10.02 2.03
N TYR A 642 24.64 -9.39 1.59
CA TYR A 642 24.77 -8.29 0.64
C TYR A 642 25.55 -7.21 1.38
N GLY A 643 26.41 -6.46 0.69
CA GLY A 643 27.24 -5.50 1.41
C GLY A 643 26.41 -4.44 2.16
N ASP A 644 25.13 -4.23 1.80
CA ASP A 644 24.23 -3.18 2.29
C ASP A 644 23.88 -3.28 3.80
N GLY A 645 24.62 -4.12 4.51
CA GLY A 645 24.36 -4.55 5.87
C GLY A 645 23.22 -5.55 5.96
N SER A 646 22.44 -5.76 4.89
CA SER A 646 21.39 -6.76 4.91
C SER A 646 22.00 -8.16 4.91
N THR A 647 21.31 -9.06 5.60
CA THR A 647 21.71 -10.45 5.74
C THR A 647 20.47 -11.31 5.69
N ALA A 648 20.61 -12.45 5.02
CA ALA A 648 19.61 -13.49 5.01
C ALA A 648 20.30 -14.84 5.18
N SER A 649 19.67 -15.77 5.91
CA SER A 649 20.27 -17.08 6.17
C SER A 649 19.21 -18.13 6.51
N GLY A 650 19.57 -19.40 6.32
CA GLY A 650 18.72 -20.53 6.70
C GLY A 650 19.22 -21.87 6.19
N ASP A 651 18.31 -22.72 5.73
CA ASP A 651 18.65 -23.97 5.05
C ASP A 651 18.09 -24.04 3.62
N VAL A 652 18.50 -25.07 2.88
CA VAL A 652 18.29 -25.15 1.45
C VAL A 652 17.36 -26.31 1.11
N GLY A 653 16.46 -26.10 0.16
CA GLY A 653 15.74 -27.15 -0.55
C GLY A 653 16.09 -27.15 -2.03
N THR A 654 15.53 -28.11 -2.76
CA THR A 654 15.43 -28.06 -4.23
C THR A 654 13.97 -28.19 -4.62
N ASP A 655 13.53 -27.41 -5.60
CA ASP A 655 12.16 -27.45 -6.13
C ASP A 655 12.16 -26.97 -7.59
N ASN A 656 11.00 -27.04 -8.27
CA ASN A 656 10.86 -26.51 -9.62
C ASN A 656 10.54 -25.00 -9.57
N VAL A 657 11.26 -24.18 -10.33
CA VAL A 657 11.04 -22.72 -10.42
C VAL A 657 10.56 -22.38 -11.82
N ASN A 658 9.43 -21.69 -11.91
CA ASN A 658 8.82 -21.18 -13.13
C ASN A 658 9.05 -19.67 -13.22
N ALA A 659 10.12 -19.26 -13.92
CA ALA A 659 10.43 -17.87 -14.18
C ALA A 659 9.84 -17.42 -15.54
N GLY A 660 8.57 -17.00 -15.58
CA GLY A 660 7.91 -16.52 -16.81
C GLY A 660 7.69 -17.62 -17.85
N GLY A 661 7.10 -18.73 -17.40
CA GLY A 661 7.01 -20.03 -18.08
C GLY A 661 8.33 -20.81 -18.11
N LEU A 662 9.43 -20.16 -17.70
CA LEU A 662 10.78 -20.65 -17.43
C LEU A 662 10.87 -21.79 -16.39
N VAL A 663 10.34 -23.01 -16.64
CA VAL A 663 10.31 -24.11 -15.64
C VAL A 663 11.65 -24.84 -15.51
N VAL A 664 12.54 -24.32 -14.65
CA VAL A 664 13.79 -24.98 -14.24
C VAL A 664 13.49 -26.05 -13.19
N GLU A 665 13.85 -27.31 -13.46
CA GLU A 665 13.68 -28.39 -12.48
C GLU A 665 14.80 -28.43 -11.42
N ASN A 666 14.44 -28.81 -10.18
CA ASN A 666 15.37 -29.02 -9.06
C ASN A 666 16.29 -27.82 -8.74
N GLN A 667 15.91 -26.60 -9.10
CA GLN A 667 16.59 -25.38 -8.69
C GLN A 667 16.70 -25.34 -7.15
N ALA A 668 17.87 -24.96 -6.65
CA ALA A 668 18.07 -24.75 -5.23
C ALA A 668 17.27 -23.53 -4.76
N ILE A 669 16.50 -23.71 -3.69
CA ILE A 669 15.68 -22.68 -3.04
C ILE A 669 16.20 -22.48 -1.63
N GLU A 670 16.67 -21.28 -1.35
CA GLU A 670 17.32 -20.91 -0.10
C GLU A 670 16.26 -20.36 0.86
N LEU A 671 15.83 -21.18 1.82
CA LEU A 671 14.72 -20.85 2.72
C LEU A 671 15.20 -19.93 3.83
N ALA A 672 14.67 -18.71 3.90
CA ALA A 672 15.02 -17.78 4.96
C ALA A 672 14.46 -18.22 6.32
N LYS A 673 15.35 -18.24 7.32
CA LYS A 673 15.06 -18.40 8.75
C LYS A 673 15.37 -17.14 9.54
N THR A 674 16.28 -16.32 9.03
CA THR A 674 16.62 -15.01 9.56
C THR A 674 16.70 -14.01 8.43
N LEU A 675 16.09 -12.84 8.62
CA LEU A 675 16.25 -11.68 7.76
C LEU A 675 16.75 -10.51 8.60
N SER A 676 17.62 -9.68 8.03
CA SER A 676 17.87 -8.33 8.51
C SER A 676 16.66 -7.44 8.29
N THR A 677 16.48 -6.45 9.16
CA THR A 677 15.35 -5.52 9.11
C THR A 677 15.22 -4.70 7.80
N GLN A 678 16.28 -4.60 6.98
CA GLN A 678 16.19 -4.13 5.60
C GLN A 678 15.16 -4.93 4.79
N PHE A 679 15.30 -6.26 4.74
CA PHE A 679 14.37 -7.15 4.03
C PHE A 679 13.00 -7.22 4.71
N GLU A 680 12.93 -7.19 6.05
CA GLU A 680 11.64 -7.12 6.76
C GLU A 680 10.83 -5.82 6.50
N GLN A 681 11.46 -4.81 5.88
CA GLN A 681 10.85 -3.54 5.49
C GLN A 681 10.78 -3.33 3.97
N GLY A 682 11.34 -4.25 3.18
CA GLY A 682 11.28 -4.21 1.72
C GLY A 682 9.90 -4.61 1.20
N PRO A 683 9.66 -4.46 -0.12
CA PRO A 683 8.48 -4.99 -0.79
C PRO A 683 8.70 -6.39 -1.41
N GLY A 684 9.94 -6.80 -1.67
CA GLY A 684 10.26 -8.13 -2.21
C GLY A 684 10.04 -9.30 -1.24
N ASP A 685 9.57 -10.42 -1.80
CA ASP A 685 9.42 -11.72 -1.13
C ASP A 685 10.72 -12.55 -1.11
N GLY A 686 11.83 -11.97 -1.57
CA GLY A 686 13.15 -12.59 -1.67
C GLY A 686 13.94 -12.03 -2.85
N LEU A 687 15.06 -12.68 -3.18
CA LEU A 687 15.89 -12.32 -4.32
C LEU A 687 16.19 -13.54 -5.20
N LEU A 688 16.44 -13.26 -6.48
CA LEU A 688 16.92 -14.22 -7.46
C LEU A 688 18.21 -13.69 -8.09
N GLY A 689 19.34 -14.22 -7.61
CA GLY A 689 20.65 -13.86 -8.12
C GLY A 689 20.89 -14.27 -9.58
N LEU A 690 21.34 -13.31 -10.39
CA LEU A 690 21.61 -13.43 -11.83
C LEU A 690 23.08 -13.15 -12.19
N ALA A 691 23.97 -13.10 -11.19
CA ALA A 691 25.43 -13.17 -11.37
C ALA A 691 25.89 -14.61 -11.69
N PHE A 692 27.20 -14.87 -11.62
CA PHE A 692 27.76 -16.21 -11.86
C PHE A 692 27.87 -17.00 -10.54
N GLY A 693 27.37 -18.25 -10.48
CA GLY A 693 27.23 -19.08 -9.27
C GLY A 693 28.52 -19.41 -8.53
N SER A 694 29.67 -19.04 -9.11
CA SER A 694 30.95 -18.89 -8.42
C SER A 694 30.92 -18.04 -7.12
N ILE A 695 29.89 -17.21 -6.91
CA ILE A 695 29.69 -16.42 -5.68
C ILE A 695 28.44 -16.80 -4.87
N ASN A 696 27.73 -17.88 -5.24
CA ASN A 696 26.59 -18.38 -4.45
C ASN A 696 27.05 -18.83 -3.04
N THR A 697 26.27 -18.54 -2.00
CA THR A 697 26.72 -18.74 -0.61
C THR A 697 26.47 -20.14 -0.03
N VAL A 698 25.72 -21.01 -0.72
CA VAL A 698 25.33 -22.33 -0.17
C VAL A 698 26.55 -23.16 0.24
N GLN A 699 26.49 -23.68 1.46
CA GLN A 699 27.47 -24.59 2.06
C GLN A 699 26.85 -25.98 2.24
N PRO A 700 27.64 -27.07 2.14
CA PRO A 700 29.10 -27.11 1.97
C PRO A 700 29.59 -26.96 0.52
N THR A 701 28.68 -26.80 -0.45
CA THR A 701 28.98 -26.68 -1.88
C THR A 701 28.03 -25.63 -2.49
N PRO A 702 28.54 -24.57 -3.14
CA PRO A 702 27.71 -23.61 -3.85
C PRO A 702 26.82 -24.27 -4.90
N VAL A 703 25.64 -23.70 -5.12
CA VAL A 703 24.68 -24.16 -6.13
C VAL A 703 24.72 -23.27 -7.37
N ASN A 704 24.27 -23.82 -8.50
CA ASN A 704 24.10 -23.06 -9.74
C ASN A 704 23.00 -22.00 -9.57
N THR A 705 23.17 -20.84 -10.21
CA THR A 705 22.10 -19.85 -10.35
C THR A 705 20.98 -20.36 -11.25
N LEU A 706 19.85 -19.64 -11.30
CA LEU A 706 18.76 -19.97 -12.21
C LEU A 706 19.23 -20.09 -13.65
N VAL A 707 20.06 -19.16 -14.15
CA VAL A 707 20.52 -19.16 -15.55
C VAL A 707 21.57 -20.24 -15.81
N GLU A 708 22.37 -20.58 -14.81
CA GLU A 708 23.32 -21.69 -14.90
C GLU A 708 22.61 -23.04 -14.90
N ASN A 709 21.52 -23.21 -14.14
CA ASN A 709 20.63 -24.36 -14.28
C ASN A 709 19.85 -24.31 -15.60
N MET A 710 19.38 -23.15 -16.05
CA MET A 710 18.81 -22.98 -17.39
C MET A 710 19.80 -23.32 -18.50
N THR A 711 21.11 -23.31 -18.25
CA THR A 711 22.15 -23.64 -19.24
C THR A 711 22.57 -25.11 -19.12
N ALA A 712 22.87 -25.57 -17.91
CA ALA A 712 23.12 -26.97 -17.55
C ALA A 712 21.91 -27.87 -17.82
N GLN A 713 20.73 -27.29 -17.95
CA GLN A 713 19.50 -27.93 -18.38
C GLN A 713 18.93 -27.27 -19.66
N GLN A 714 19.70 -26.46 -20.44
CA GLN A 714 19.33 -25.69 -21.68
C GLN A 714 17.85 -25.27 -21.83
N ASP A 715 17.19 -24.98 -20.71
CA ASP A 715 15.94 -24.21 -20.60
C ASP A 715 16.02 -22.88 -21.42
N ILE A 716 17.26 -22.48 -21.74
CA ILE A 716 17.65 -21.59 -22.83
C ILE A 716 18.64 -22.30 -23.77
N GLY A 717 18.49 -22.10 -25.09
CA GLY A 717 19.39 -22.69 -26.10
C GLY A 717 20.88 -22.49 -25.79
N LYS A 718 21.75 -23.46 -26.05
CA LYS A 718 23.23 -23.35 -25.93
C LYS A 718 23.77 -22.09 -26.61
N ASN A 719 23.12 -21.79 -27.71
CA ASN A 719 23.47 -20.75 -28.62
C ASN A 719 22.63 -19.46 -28.32
N THR A 720 21.94 -19.42 -27.18
CA THR A 720 21.31 -18.25 -26.56
C THR A 720 21.38 -18.38 -25.02
N GLU A 721 22.54 -18.79 -24.50
CA GLU A 721 22.91 -18.84 -23.07
C GLU A 721 23.00 -17.41 -22.47
N LEU A 722 21.88 -16.69 -22.47
CA LEU A 722 21.75 -15.28 -22.16
C LEU A 722 20.39 -14.94 -21.57
N PHE A 723 20.36 -13.83 -20.83
CA PHE A 723 19.13 -13.12 -20.47
C PHE A 723 19.25 -11.63 -20.85
N THR A 724 18.15 -10.89 -20.77
CA THR A 724 18.13 -9.43 -20.99
C THR A 724 17.29 -8.74 -19.93
N ALA A 725 17.52 -7.44 -19.73
CA ALA A 725 16.74 -6.58 -18.84
C ALA A 725 16.30 -5.31 -19.59
N TYR A 726 15.00 -5.03 -19.56
CA TYR A 726 14.38 -3.79 -20.00
C TYR A 726 13.69 -3.16 -18.79
N LEU A 727 14.25 -2.07 -18.24
CA LEU A 727 13.77 -1.46 -16.99
C LEU A 727 12.91 -0.23 -17.26
N GLY A 728 11.65 -0.19 -16.80
CA GLY A 728 10.76 0.98 -16.96
C GLY A 728 11.31 2.22 -16.23
N SER A 729 10.93 3.42 -16.69
CA SER A 729 11.33 4.70 -16.07
C SER A 729 10.12 5.59 -15.78
N THR A 730 9.87 5.86 -14.50
CA THR A 730 8.86 6.81 -13.99
C THR A 730 9.55 8.12 -13.58
N PRO A 731 9.29 9.27 -14.26
CA PRO A 731 9.87 10.57 -13.88
C PRO A 731 9.48 11.05 -12.46
N PRO A 732 10.28 11.93 -11.83
CA PRO A 732 9.94 12.49 -10.51
C PRO A 732 8.68 13.36 -10.57
N ALA A 733 7.73 13.11 -9.67
CA ALA A 733 6.52 13.93 -9.57
C ALA A 733 6.86 15.35 -9.09
N THR A 734 6.79 16.33 -9.99
CA THR A 734 7.04 17.74 -9.65
C THR A 734 5.91 18.29 -8.78
N SER A 735 6.28 19.02 -7.73
CA SER A 735 5.38 19.44 -6.64
C SER A 735 4.39 20.58 -7.02
N THR A 736 4.15 20.81 -8.31
CA THR A 736 3.38 21.96 -8.83
C THR A 736 2.30 21.60 -9.88
N SER A 737 2.21 20.37 -10.37
CA SER A 737 1.19 19.97 -11.36
C SER A 737 -0.07 19.40 -10.71
N SER A 738 -1.06 20.24 -10.42
CA SER A 738 -2.40 19.80 -10.02
C SER A 738 -3.20 19.29 -11.22
N GLY A 739 -3.11 18.00 -11.53
CA GLY A 739 -3.88 17.40 -12.61
C GLY A 739 -3.61 15.91 -12.79
N THR A 740 -4.68 15.17 -13.08
CA THR A 740 -4.76 13.80 -13.61
C THR A 740 -3.44 13.13 -14.01
N SER A 741 -3.13 12.00 -13.37
CA SER A 741 -2.22 11.00 -13.92
C SER A 741 -2.84 10.40 -15.19
N SER A 742 -2.61 11.04 -16.34
CA SER A 742 -3.03 10.53 -17.63
C SER A 742 -2.28 9.23 -17.93
N SER A 743 -3.01 8.14 -18.13
CA SER A 743 -2.47 6.90 -18.70
C SER A 743 -2.11 7.12 -20.17
N SER A 744 -0.96 7.76 -20.43
CA SER A 744 -0.28 7.72 -21.72
C SER A 744 0.13 6.28 -22.00
N SER A 745 -0.13 5.79 -23.20
CA SER A 745 0.02 4.37 -23.59
C SER A 745 1.46 3.86 -23.73
N ASP A 746 2.43 4.69 -23.34
CA ASP A 746 3.85 4.49 -23.64
C ASP A 746 4.72 4.34 -22.36
N ASP A 747 4.09 4.20 -21.18
CA ASP A 747 4.72 3.68 -19.95
C ASP A 747 5.13 2.21 -20.20
N ALA A 748 6.28 2.00 -20.85
CA ALA A 748 6.73 0.67 -21.28
C ALA A 748 7.05 -0.25 -20.09
N GLU A 749 6.21 -1.26 -19.88
CA GLU A 749 6.34 -2.30 -18.84
C GLU A 749 7.77 -2.87 -18.80
N SER A 750 8.35 -2.98 -17.60
CA SER A 750 9.66 -3.61 -17.43
C SER A 750 9.59 -5.13 -17.55
N PHE A 751 10.65 -5.73 -18.09
CA PHE A 751 10.74 -7.17 -18.23
C PHE A 751 12.18 -7.67 -18.30
N TYR A 752 12.34 -8.94 -17.94
CA TYR A 752 13.49 -9.76 -18.29
C TYR A 752 13.13 -10.76 -19.37
N THR A 753 14.08 -11.13 -20.22
CA THR A 753 13.94 -12.26 -21.15
C THR A 753 14.99 -13.31 -20.89
N PHE A 754 14.68 -14.58 -21.11
CA PHE A 754 15.65 -15.68 -21.03
C PHE A 754 15.67 -16.42 -22.37
N GLY A 755 16.86 -16.70 -22.91
CA GLY A 755 17.04 -17.49 -24.13
C GLY A 755 16.89 -16.76 -25.46
N TYR A 756 16.71 -15.44 -25.46
CA TYR A 756 16.70 -14.59 -26.66
C TYR A 756 16.78 -13.11 -26.28
N ILE A 757 17.08 -12.28 -27.27
CA ILE A 757 17.02 -10.83 -27.22
C ILE A 757 15.71 -10.40 -27.89
N ASP A 758 14.87 -9.64 -27.19
CA ASP A 758 13.68 -9.02 -27.77
C ASP A 758 14.10 -8.01 -28.85
N GLN A 759 13.49 -8.07 -30.03
CA GLN A 759 13.93 -7.27 -31.18
C GLN A 759 13.24 -5.91 -31.25
N ASP A 760 12.06 -5.77 -30.65
CA ASP A 760 11.34 -4.50 -30.61
C ASP A 760 11.98 -3.60 -29.53
N ALA A 761 12.44 -4.21 -28.42
CA ALA A 761 13.22 -3.56 -27.37
C ALA A 761 14.57 -2.95 -27.85
N THR A 762 15.17 -3.46 -28.94
CA THR A 762 16.38 -2.83 -29.51
C THR A 762 16.07 -1.56 -30.30
N ASN A 763 14.80 -1.29 -30.62
CA ASN A 763 14.37 -0.21 -31.51
C ASN A 763 15.16 -0.17 -32.84
N GLY A 764 15.39 -1.36 -33.43
CA GLY A 764 16.13 -1.53 -34.68
C GLY A 764 17.65 -1.33 -34.58
N GLN A 765 18.21 -1.11 -33.39
CA GLN A 765 19.65 -1.00 -33.18
C GLN A 765 20.32 -2.38 -33.13
N THR A 766 21.56 -2.46 -33.59
CA THR A 766 22.43 -3.63 -33.35
C THR A 766 23.06 -3.51 -31.96
N PRO A 767 22.91 -4.51 -31.07
CA PRO A 767 23.57 -4.49 -29.77
C PRO A 767 25.09 -4.39 -29.87
N VAL A 768 25.68 -3.45 -29.12
CA VAL A 768 27.12 -3.32 -28.98
C VAL A 768 27.54 -4.14 -27.76
N TYR A 769 28.56 -5.00 -27.93
CA TYR A 769 29.04 -5.90 -26.89
C TYR A 769 30.45 -5.56 -26.43
N THR A 770 30.69 -5.73 -25.13
CA THR A 770 32.01 -5.74 -24.48
C THR A 770 32.26 -7.07 -23.78
N ALA A 771 33.51 -7.48 -23.64
CA ALA A 771 33.87 -8.74 -22.98
C ALA A 771 33.70 -8.63 -21.46
N VAL A 772 33.27 -9.73 -20.82
CA VAL A 772 33.06 -9.79 -19.36
C VAL A 772 34.14 -10.61 -18.66
N ASP A 773 34.76 -10.03 -17.64
CA ASP A 773 35.62 -10.74 -16.69
C ASP A 773 34.81 -11.24 -15.50
N SER A 774 34.25 -12.45 -15.64
CA SER A 774 33.48 -13.11 -14.58
C SER A 774 34.34 -13.68 -13.44
N SER A 775 35.62 -13.31 -13.28
CA SER A 775 36.49 -13.90 -12.24
C SER A 775 36.14 -13.51 -10.81
N GLN A 776 35.44 -12.40 -10.63
CA GLN A 776 34.89 -11.97 -9.34
C GLN A 776 33.41 -12.36 -9.17
N GLY A 777 32.84 -13.15 -10.09
CA GLY A 777 31.43 -13.54 -10.09
C GLY A 777 30.46 -12.53 -10.73
N PHE A 778 30.90 -11.29 -10.98
CA PHE A 778 30.04 -10.21 -11.50
C PHE A 778 30.08 -10.07 -13.04
N TRP A 779 29.12 -9.29 -13.57
CA TRP A 779 29.06 -8.84 -14.95
C TRP A 779 30.01 -7.66 -15.22
N MET A 780 31.31 -7.85 -14.93
CA MET A 780 32.35 -6.82 -15.00
C MET A 780 32.96 -6.66 -16.40
N PHE A 781 33.13 -5.42 -16.87
CA PHE A 781 33.69 -5.07 -18.18
C PHE A 781 34.52 -3.77 -18.15
N ASP A 782 35.34 -3.54 -19.18
CA ASP A 782 36.13 -2.30 -19.34
C ASP A 782 35.24 -1.05 -19.56
N SER A 783 35.53 0.05 -18.86
CA SER A 783 34.76 1.30 -18.87
C SER A 783 35.73 2.50 -18.86
N THR A 784 36.57 2.59 -19.89
CA THR A 784 37.81 3.40 -19.84
C THR A 784 37.64 4.89 -20.15
N SER A 785 36.41 5.36 -20.37
CA SER A 785 36.11 6.78 -20.57
C SER A 785 34.67 7.14 -20.22
N ALA A 786 34.41 8.44 -20.08
CA ALA A 786 33.07 9.02 -20.02
C ALA A 786 33.06 10.37 -20.73
N LYS A 787 31.88 10.95 -20.97
CA LYS A 787 31.71 12.30 -21.54
C LYS A 787 30.65 13.06 -20.74
N VAL A 788 30.91 14.33 -20.46
CA VAL A 788 29.95 15.24 -19.80
C VAL A 788 29.83 16.50 -20.66
N GLY A 789 28.66 16.72 -21.25
CA GLY A 789 28.48 17.71 -22.31
C GLY A 789 29.42 17.40 -23.47
N ASP A 790 30.39 18.27 -23.74
CA ASP A 790 31.48 18.03 -24.72
C ASP A 790 32.85 17.71 -24.11
N LYS A 791 32.97 17.66 -22.77
CA LYS A 791 34.21 17.29 -22.09
C LYS A 791 34.32 15.76 -21.96
N THR A 792 35.31 15.16 -22.61
CA THR A 792 35.71 13.77 -22.32
C THR A 792 36.42 13.69 -20.97
N VAL A 793 36.04 12.72 -20.15
CA VAL A 793 36.69 12.35 -18.88
C VAL A 793 37.41 11.01 -19.11
N PRO A 794 38.74 10.96 -19.23
CA PRO A 794 39.48 9.71 -19.39
C PRO A 794 39.46 8.91 -18.07
N ARG A 795 39.21 7.60 -18.16
CA ARG A 795 39.15 6.68 -17.01
C ARG A 795 40.12 5.50 -17.25
N THR A 796 41.39 5.81 -17.50
CA THR A 796 42.38 4.82 -17.96
C THR A 796 42.53 3.64 -16.99
N GLY A 797 42.18 2.43 -17.43
CA GLY A 797 42.22 1.21 -16.61
C GLY A 797 41.00 0.99 -15.71
N ASN A 798 39.94 1.78 -15.88
CA ASN A 798 38.68 1.65 -15.15
C ASN A 798 37.79 0.54 -15.73
N THR A 799 37.14 -0.23 -14.85
CA THR A 799 36.09 -1.19 -15.17
C THR A 799 34.75 -0.78 -14.56
N ALA A 800 33.66 -1.41 -14.99
CA ALA A 800 32.33 -1.28 -14.42
C ALA A 800 31.64 -2.65 -14.33
N ILE A 801 30.67 -2.81 -13.43
CA ILE A 801 29.71 -3.92 -13.45
C ILE A 801 28.32 -3.43 -13.88
N ALA A 802 27.51 -4.30 -14.50
CA ALA A 802 26.07 -4.08 -14.65
C ALA A 802 25.32 -4.79 -13.52
N ASP A 803 24.60 -4.03 -12.69
CA ASP A 803 23.94 -4.53 -11.48
C ASP A 803 22.48 -4.03 -11.36
N THR A 804 21.52 -4.89 -11.71
CA THR A 804 20.08 -4.62 -11.56
C THR A 804 19.58 -4.62 -10.12
N GLY A 805 20.39 -5.10 -9.16
CA GLY A 805 20.13 -4.98 -7.73
C GLY A 805 20.83 -3.78 -7.09
N THR A 806 21.25 -2.77 -7.88
CA THR A 806 21.71 -1.47 -7.35
C THR A 806 20.92 -0.35 -8.03
N THR A 807 20.15 0.41 -7.25
CA THR A 807 19.34 1.53 -7.73
C THR A 807 20.10 2.62 -8.54
N LEU A 808 21.33 2.94 -8.11
CA LEU A 808 22.06 4.14 -8.53
C LEU A 808 23.25 3.82 -9.44
N ALA A 809 23.65 4.78 -10.26
CA ALA A 809 24.91 4.69 -11.00
C ALA A 809 26.07 5.18 -10.10
N LEU A 810 26.88 4.27 -9.56
CA LEU A 810 28.03 4.62 -8.72
C LEU A 810 29.30 4.70 -9.56
N VAL A 811 29.94 5.87 -9.58
CA VAL A 811 31.15 6.12 -10.38
C VAL A 811 32.25 6.83 -9.59
N GLY A 812 33.51 6.63 -9.99
CA GLY A 812 34.67 7.31 -9.39
C GLY A 812 34.61 8.85 -9.48
N ASP A 813 35.00 9.52 -8.39
CA ASP A 813 34.66 10.93 -8.08
C ASP A 813 34.96 11.96 -9.16
N ASP A 814 36.08 11.86 -9.89
CA ASP A 814 36.43 12.77 -11.00
C ASP A 814 35.30 12.93 -12.03
N LEU A 815 34.46 11.89 -12.19
CA LEU A 815 33.30 11.92 -13.07
C LEU A 815 32.07 12.51 -12.38
N CYS A 816 31.85 12.27 -11.09
CA CYS A 816 30.81 12.96 -10.32
C CYS A 816 31.07 14.47 -10.26
N GLU A 817 32.30 14.89 -9.98
CA GLU A 817 32.71 16.30 -10.06
C GLU A 817 32.51 16.88 -11.46
N ALA A 818 32.82 16.11 -12.52
CA ALA A 818 32.57 16.57 -13.89
C ALA A 818 31.07 16.73 -14.20
N VAL A 819 30.23 15.80 -13.77
CA VAL A 819 28.76 15.82 -13.95
C VAL A 819 28.14 16.98 -13.18
N TYR A 820 28.33 17.04 -11.87
CA TYR A 820 27.66 18.04 -11.03
C TYR A 820 28.33 19.41 -11.11
N GLY A 821 29.63 19.49 -11.38
CA GLY A 821 30.31 20.76 -11.69
C GLY A 821 29.82 21.45 -12.97
N ALA A 822 29.07 20.74 -13.83
CA ALA A 822 28.37 21.31 -14.98
C ALA A 822 26.92 21.72 -14.68
N ILE A 823 26.39 21.46 -13.47
CA ILE A 823 25.02 21.80 -13.06
C ILE A 823 25.05 23.01 -12.11
N THR A 824 24.36 24.09 -12.48
CA THR A 824 24.40 25.34 -11.70
C THR A 824 23.75 25.16 -10.32
N GLY A 825 24.53 25.41 -9.26
CA GLY A 825 24.08 25.28 -7.87
C GLY A 825 24.12 23.85 -7.31
N ALA A 826 24.62 22.88 -8.07
CA ALA A 826 24.91 21.55 -7.54
C ALA A 826 26.07 21.56 -6.55
N LYS A 827 26.04 20.62 -5.60
CA LYS A 827 26.99 20.52 -4.48
C LYS A 827 26.99 19.11 -3.90
N GLN A 828 28.09 18.72 -3.27
CA GLN A 828 28.04 17.65 -2.27
C GLN A 828 27.30 18.16 -1.02
N SER A 829 26.44 17.33 -0.44
CA SER A 829 25.72 17.62 0.80
C SER A 829 26.17 16.64 1.87
N SER A 830 26.92 17.09 2.88
CA SER A 830 27.33 16.23 4.00
C SER A 830 26.16 15.72 4.84
N GLN A 831 24.98 16.37 4.76
CA GLN A 831 23.73 15.90 5.36
C GLN A 831 23.09 14.73 4.59
N GLN A 832 23.24 14.69 3.26
CA GLN A 832 22.71 13.63 2.39
C GLN A 832 23.81 12.67 1.89
N GLN A 833 25.06 12.89 2.34
CA GLN A 833 26.32 12.21 2.01
C GLN A 833 26.68 12.05 0.52
N GLY A 834 25.91 12.64 -0.39
CA GLY A 834 26.14 12.59 -1.84
C GLY A 834 25.88 13.92 -2.53
N TRP A 835 25.89 13.88 -3.85
CA TRP A 835 25.64 15.03 -4.73
C TRP A 835 24.15 15.35 -4.82
N VAL A 836 23.83 16.64 -4.67
CA VAL A 836 22.48 17.20 -4.80
C VAL A 836 22.51 18.46 -5.68
N PHE A 837 21.41 18.77 -6.37
CA PHE A 837 21.30 19.94 -7.24
C PHE A 837 19.90 20.59 -7.18
N PRO A 838 19.72 21.88 -7.51
CA PRO A 838 18.46 22.59 -7.24
C PRO A 838 17.25 22.00 -7.99
N THR A 839 16.08 21.89 -7.36
CA THR A 839 14.85 21.44 -8.05
C THR A 839 14.35 22.43 -9.10
N SER A 840 14.87 23.67 -9.11
CA SER A 840 14.67 24.65 -10.17
C SER A 840 15.52 24.41 -11.43
N THR A 841 16.22 23.28 -11.54
CA THR A 841 17.05 22.94 -12.70
C THR A 841 16.19 22.35 -13.81
N ASP A 842 16.13 23.04 -14.96
CA ASP A 842 15.46 22.53 -16.15
C ASP A 842 16.20 21.29 -16.69
N LEU A 843 15.48 20.20 -16.96
CA LEU A 843 16.05 18.95 -17.45
C LEU A 843 16.73 19.10 -18.82
N SER A 844 16.28 20.05 -19.65
CA SER A 844 16.93 20.39 -20.93
C SER A 844 18.28 21.10 -20.77
N CYS A 845 18.55 21.64 -19.57
CA CYS A 845 19.80 22.30 -19.22
C CYS A 845 20.76 21.39 -18.42
N LEU A 846 20.41 20.13 -18.17
CA LEU A 846 21.32 19.15 -17.59
C LEU A 846 22.42 18.77 -18.59
N PRO A 847 23.66 18.51 -18.12
CA PRO A 847 24.73 18.07 -19.00
C PRO A 847 24.42 16.68 -19.56
N LYS A 848 24.64 16.49 -20.87
CA LYS A 848 24.58 15.14 -21.46
C LYS A 848 25.69 14.27 -20.86
N VAL A 849 25.34 13.31 -20.01
CA VAL A 849 26.29 12.36 -19.42
C VAL A 849 26.33 11.09 -20.28
N GLN A 850 27.54 10.61 -20.58
CA GLN A 850 27.74 9.34 -21.28
C GLN A 850 28.82 8.51 -20.59
N PHE A 851 28.57 7.22 -20.42
CA PHE A 851 29.49 6.23 -19.84
C PHE A 851 29.94 5.23 -20.92
N ALA A 852 31.16 4.71 -20.82
CA ALA A 852 31.66 3.70 -21.74
C ALA A 852 31.24 2.27 -21.34
N VAL A 853 30.79 1.50 -22.32
CA VAL A 853 30.63 0.04 -22.23
C VAL A 853 31.61 -0.56 -23.23
N GLY A 854 32.74 -1.07 -22.75
CA GLY A 854 33.93 -1.24 -23.57
C GLY A 854 34.44 0.12 -24.06
N ASP A 855 34.58 0.28 -25.38
CA ASP A 855 34.97 1.54 -26.01
C ASP A 855 33.78 2.45 -26.40
N THR A 856 32.52 2.00 -26.21
CA THR A 856 31.33 2.69 -26.75
C THR A 856 30.56 3.50 -25.70
N LEU A 857 30.34 4.78 -25.97
CA LEU A 857 29.70 5.73 -25.06
C LEU A 857 28.15 5.70 -25.13
N PHE A 858 27.50 5.07 -24.15
CA PHE A 858 26.06 5.12 -23.94
C PHE A 858 25.66 6.34 -23.10
N THR A 859 24.52 6.94 -23.40
CA THR A 859 24.00 8.15 -22.75
C THR A 859 23.10 7.77 -21.59
N VAL A 860 23.34 8.35 -20.41
CA VAL A 860 22.37 8.34 -19.30
C VAL A 860 21.27 9.34 -19.65
N ASN A 861 20.02 8.89 -19.64
CA ASN A 861 18.87 9.72 -19.96
C ASN A 861 18.72 10.87 -18.95
N PRO A 862 18.42 12.12 -19.38
CA PRO A 862 18.42 13.30 -18.50
C PRO A 862 17.38 13.22 -17.37
N GLU A 863 16.28 12.51 -17.56
CA GLU A 863 15.27 12.22 -16.53
C GLU A 863 15.78 11.32 -15.38
N GLU A 864 16.92 10.63 -15.54
CA GLU A 864 17.52 9.74 -14.53
C GLU A 864 18.45 10.47 -13.55
N LEU A 865 18.93 11.66 -13.91
CA LEU A 865 19.77 12.48 -13.03
C LEU A 865 19.03 12.98 -11.78
N PRO A 866 17.78 13.50 -11.84
CA PRO A 866 17.02 13.90 -10.65
C PRO A 866 16.36 12.67 -9.98
N PHE A 867 17.13 11.79 -9.35
CA PHE A 867 16.60 10.55 -8.76
C PHE A 867 15.42 10.80 -7.80
N GLN A 868 15.52 11.82 -6.94
CA GLN A 868 14.46 12.19 -6.00
C GLN A 868 14.46 13.69 -5.66
N ASP A 869 13.29 14.32 -5.53
CA ASP A 869 13.09 15.57 -4.76
C ASP A 869 13.21 15.31 -3.23
N LEU A 870 14.18 15.94 -2.57
CA LEU A 870 14.41 15.79 -1.13
C LEU A 870 13.44 16.63 -0.27
N GLY A 871 12.62 17.49 -0.89
CA GLY A 871 11.71 18.41 -0.20
C GLY A 871 12.40 19.65 0.41
N ASP A 872 13.72 19.76 0.30
CA ASP A 872 14.53 20.90 0.76
C ASP A 872 14.86 21.92 -0.34
N GLY A 873 14.31 21.72 -1.55
CA GLY A 873 14.63 22.49 -2.75
C GLY A 873 15.79 21.91 -3.57
N THR A 874 16.29 20.71 -3.25
CA THR A 874 17.27 19.98 -4.06
C THR A 874 16.80 18.58 -4.48
N TYR A 875 17.15 18.20 -5.71
CA TYR A 875 17.15 16.83 -6.18
C TYR A 875 18.39 16.09 -5.66
N TYR A 876 18.20 14.88 -5.15
CA TYR A 876 19.27 13.90 -4.99
C TYR A 876 19.70 13.37 -6.36
N GLY A 877 21.00 13.30 -6.61
CA GLY A 877 21.55 12.85 -7.88
C GLY A 877 21.48 11.33 -8.09
N GLY A 878 21.09 10.88 -9.28
CA GLY A 878 21.07 9.46 -9.67
C GLY A 878 22.46 8.86 -9.92
N ILE A 879 23.44 9.71 -10.22
CA ILE A 879 24.86 9.34 -10.33
C ILE A 879 25.55 9.74 -9.02
N GLN A 880 26.21 8.82 -8.33
CA GLN A 880 26.86 9.09 -7.05
C GLN A 880 28.28 8.52 -6.99
N SER A 881 29.01 8.87 -5.93
CA SER A 881 30.36 8.34 -5.71
C SER A 881 30.33 6.83 -5.48
N ARG A 882 31.23 6.11 -6.14
CA ARG A 882 31.59 4.74 -5.77
C ARG A 882 32.62 4.66 -4.62
N GLY A 883 33.09 5.81 -4.14
CA GLY A 883 34.19 5.94 -3.18
C GLY A 883 35.40 5.05 -3.49
N ASP A 884 35.87 4.34 -2.48
CA ASP A 884 37.09 3.50 -2.52
C ASP A 884 37.05 2.26 -3.47
N GLN A 885 35.97 2.00 -4.23
CA GLN A 885 35.92 0.86 -5.16
C GLN A 885 36.91 1.02 -6.33
N ASP A 886 37.39 -0.10 -6.88
CA ASP A 886 38.22 -0.12 -8.09
C ASP A 886 37.41 -0.23 -9.39
N PHE A 887 36.15 -0.66 -9.34
CA PHE A 887 35.18 -0.67 -10.45
C PHE A 887 33.94 0.22 -10.19
N ASP A 888 33.36 0.78 -11.26
CA ASP A 888 32.06 1.47 -11.22
C ASP A 888 30.89 0.47 -11.11
N ILE A 889 29.76 0.88 -10.53
CA ILE A 889 28.51 0.09 -10.54
C ILE A 889 27.49 0.81 -11.42
N PHE A 890 27.22 0.24 -12.60
CA PHE A 890 26.18 0.73 -13.50
C PHE A 890 24.86 0.09 -13.12
N GLY A 891 24.27 0.64 -12.07
CA GLY A 891 22.94 0.31 -11.57
C GLY A 891 21.80 0.88 -12.43
N ASP A 892 20.58 0.84 -11.89
CA ASP A 892 19.35 1.05 -12.68
C ASP A 892 19.24 2.43 -13.34
N VAL A 893 19.81 3.48 -12.75
CA VAL A 893 19.97 4.80 -13.40
C VAL A 893 20.64 4.70 -14.77
N PHE A 894 21.62 3.79 -14.94
CA PHE A 894 22.18 3.46 -16.24
C PHE A 894 21.33 2.43 -17.00
N LEU A 895 20.89 1.35 -16.33
CA LEU A 895 20.20 0.23 -16.98
C LEU A 895 18.78 0.58 -17.51
N ARG A 896 18.12 1.63 -17.00
CA ARG A 896 16.94 2.25 -17.62
C ARG A 896 17.25 3.02 -18.90
N SER A 897 18.47 3.55 -19.03
CA SER A 897 18.92 4.30 -20.22
C SER A 897 19.32 3.40 -21.40
N VAL A 898 19.46 2.08 -21.17
CA VAL A 898 19.79 1.07 -22.17
C VAL A 898 18.80 -0.08 -22.16
N TYR A 899 18.80 -0.90 -23.21
CA TYR A 899 18.29 -2.26 -23.14
C TYR A 899 19.50 -3.19 -22.98
N ALA A 900 19.57 -3.89 -21.85
CA ALA A 900 20.76 -4.57 -21.36
C ALA A 900 20.71 -6.07 -21.65
N ILE A 901 21.81 -6.65 -22.13
CA ILE A 901 21.90 -8.03 -22.62
C ILE A 901 23.07 -8.73 -21.91
N PHE A 902 22.73 -9.70 -21.08
CA PHE A 902 23.63 -10.44 -20.21
C PHE A 902 23.90 -11.81 -20.83
N ASP A 903 24.97 -11.91 -21.63
CA ASP A 903 25.25 -13.05 -22.48
C ASP A 903 26.35 -13.94 -21.87
N GLN A 904 25.90 -14.95 -21.13
CA GLN A 904 26.68 -15.73 -20.17
C GLN A 904 27.56 -16.77 -20.86
N GLY A 905 27.01 -17.50 -21.84
CA GLY A 905 27.77 -18.46 -22.66
C GLY A 905 28.85 -17.81 -23.51
N ASN A 906 28.57 -16.61 -24.05
CA ASN A 906 29.56 -15.83 -24.79
C ASN A 906 30.50 -15.02 -23.87
N LYS A 907 30.20 -14.90 -22.57
CA LYS A 907 30.87 -14.05 -21.56
C LYS A 907 31.08 -12.61 -22.05
N ARG A 908 29.97 -11.93 -22.33
CA ARG A 908 29.92 -10.55 -22.80
C ARG A 908 28.67 -9.83 -22.29
N PHE A 909 28.79 -8.52 -22.08
CA PHE A 909 27.67 -7.64 -21.77
C PHE A 909 27.35 -6.82 -23.01
N GLY A 910 26.07 -6.63 -23.31
CA GLY A 910 25.58 -5.95 -24.51
C GLY A 910 24.57 -4.85 -24.19
N CYS A 911 24.56 -3.79 -24.99
CA CYS A 911 23.64 -2.66 -24.83
C CYS A 911 23.12 -2.15 -26.18
N THR A 912 21.87 -1.69 -26.19
CA THR A 912 21.34 -0.72 -27.16
C THR A 912 20.81 0.52 -26.43
N GLN A 913 20.96 1.70 -27.03
CA GLN A 913 20.57 2.98 -26.41
C GLN A 913 19.06 3.15 -26.45
N ARG A 914 18.40 3.35 -25.31
CA ARG A 914 16.99 3.74 -25.29
C ARG A 914 16.84 5.24 -25.51
N ALA A 915 15.68 5.64 -26.03
CA ALA A 915 15.31 7.05 -26.14
C ALA A 915 14.98 7.62 -24.76
N SER A 916 15.09 8.95 -24.62
CA SER A 916 14.59 9.67 -23.44
C SER A 916 13.08 9.90 -23.59
N THR A 917 12.34 9.58 -22.53
CA THR A 917 10.89 9.79 -22.35
C THR A 917 10.49 11.26 -22.56
N LEU A 918 11.41 12.21 -22.32
CA LEU A 918 11.16 13.64 -22.54
C LEU A 918 11.01 13.99 -24.03
N THR A 919 11.57 13.18 -24.94
CA THR A 919 11.65 13.50 -26.38
C THR A 919 10.37 13.23 -27.18
N SER A 920 9.43 12.45 -26.64
CA SER A 920 8.12 12.18 -27.27
C SER A 920 7.20 13.42 -27.28
N SER A 921 7.47 14.42 -26.43
CA SER A 921 6.60 15.58 -26.18
C SER A 921 6.53 16.62 -27.30
N ASN A 922 7.44 16.60 -28.30
CA ASN A 922 7.72 17.78 -29.13
C ASN A 922 7.67 17.58 -30.66
N THR A 923 7.16 16.46 -31.18
CA THR A 923 7.18 16.12 -32.63
C THR A 923 5.81 16.14 -33.33
N THR A 924 4.85 16.95 -32.87
CA THR A 924 3.56 17.18 -33.57
C THR A 924 3.23 18.67 -33.82
N ALA A 925 4.23 19.47 -34.20
CA ALA A 925 4.03 20.84 -34.67
C ALA A 925 4.86 21.18 -35.92
N GLY A 926 4.19 21.32 -37.07
CA GLY A 926 4.69 22.13 -38.20
C GLY A 926 5.52 21.44 -39.28
N ALA A 927 4.91 20.59 -40.12
CA ALA A 927 5.49 20.18 -41.41
C ALA A 927 4.41 19.94 -42.50
N LYS A 928 3.58 20.95 -42.78
CA LYS A 928 2.91 21.07 -44.09
C LYS A 928 3.70 22.06 -44.94
N ALA A 929 4.28 21.56 -46.03
CA ALA A 929 4.80 22.36 -47.13
C ALA A 929 4.00 22.04 -48.40
N GLU A 930 3.96 23.00 -49.32
CA GLU A 930 3.52 22.82 -50.71
C GLU A 930 4.68 22.27 -51.57
#